data_AF-A0A0E0NWQ7-F1
#
_entry.id   AF-A0A0E0NWQ7-F1
#
_cell.length_a   1.000
_cell.length_b   1.000
_cell.length_c   1.000
_cell.angle_alpha   90.00
_cell.angle_beta   90.00
_cell.angle_gamma   90.00
#
_symmetry.space_group_name_H-M   'P 1'
#
loop_
_entity.id
_entity.type
_entity.pdbx_description
1 polymer ?
#
loop_
_entity_poly.entity_id
_entity_poly.type
_entity_poly.pdbx_seq_one_letter_code
_entity_poly.pdbx_strand_id
1 'polypeptide(L)'
;MPPPYSHIKVVREEDFRSRIGEDGHYFDLIDFSAIEGFNVPPTMTILRFKEKLTEKFGTPLQCQRLWWWARRQNNTYRVDRPLTTEEENLPVLNTNSLPTWSNMDDALVFLKHYDPGKAQLRYVGLLSVKVASRPSEILPKLRSLAGFCLSEMIELYEEIKFEPSVWCEAIDIHNTFSAGEIITGDIICFQKILKPPDIPKYPSVASFLQHVCDRKTYEEVRKVHILEEEIVTLKHQADTYLVQKEKAVTAYDQLKHERDNAVQQVNELRDQSTHIILDFSRKDMEQATEHFKNAREVGDTEYGHTYKGMIHNMKVLIKLSSSQKLFQQEVSILRQWRHPNIITFIGVCSEVSALVYEWLPNGNLEDRIICTNNSAPLSWYNRTQIIGEICCALLFLHSNKSTALVHGDLRPCNILIDANYRSKICNFGMSNLFLQLGTFPPNLTARLPYMDPEFNTTGELTTLSDVYSLGVIILRLLTGMPPLTLSEKVAEALGSDSLHLLIDKSAGDWPYIEAKQLALIGLSCTGMTRKKRPDLLNEVWIVIEPLTRKPPAATWPYLQSASGDSSVPAAFICPISMEIMKDPQVASDGFTYEAEAIRCWFDRGISRSPMTNLALPNLNLVPNRVLRSFIHGYLQQQQPNPAYQQQLSET
;
A
#
# COMPACT_ATOMS: atom_id res chain seq x y z
N MET A 1 24.60 4.48 7.45
CA MET A 1 25.23 5.83 7.44
C MET A 1 24.80 6.54 8.71
N PRO A 2 25.68 7.27 9.41
CA PRO A 2 25.23 8.15 10.49
C PRO A 2 24.23 9.17 9.92
N PRO A 3 23.21 9.59 10.70
CA PRO A 3 22.18 10.49 10.21
C PRO A 3 22.81 11.81 9.69
N PRO A 4 22.27 12.41 8.60
CA PRO A 4 22.84 13.60 7.97
C PRO A 4 22.80 14.85 8.87
N TYR A 5 22.02 14.81 9.96
CA TYR A 5 21.88 15.84 10.96
C TYR A 5 21.79 15.20 12.35
N SER A 6 22.27 15.90 13.36
CA SER A 6 22.00 15.56 14.76
C SER A 6 20.98 16.51 15.36
N HIS A 7 20.20 16.00 16.31
CA HIS A 7 19.14 16.75 16.96
C HIS A 7 19.65 17.35 18.27
N ILE A 8 19.68 18.67 18.36
CA ILE A 8 20.19 19.41 19.52
C ILE A 8 19.06 20.20 20.14
N LYS A 9 18.87 20.09 21.44
CA LYS A 9 17.87 20.87 22.18
C LYS A 9 18.56 21.99 22.94
N VAL A 10 17.97 23.17 22.92
CA VAL A 10 18.47 24.36 23.64
C VAL A 10 17.39 24.77 24.63
N VAL A 11 17.76 24.81 25.91
CA VAL A 11 16.88 25.19 27.00
C VAL A 11 17.23 26.60 27.46
N ARG A 12 16.26 27.50 27.49
CA ARG A 12 16.37 28.88 27.97
C ARG A 12 15.83 29.02 29.38
N GLU A 13 16.22 30.08 30.07
CA GLU A 13 15.73 30.38 31.42
C GLU A 13 14.18 30.46 31.49
N GLU A 14 13.54 30.95 30.44
CA GLU A 14 12.07 31.01 30.30
C GLU A 14 11.40 29.64 30.27
N ASP A 15 12.07 28.64 29.67
CA ASP A 15 11.54 27.28 29.55
C ASP A 15 11.55 26.59 30.92
N PHE A 16 12.50 26.94 31.79
CA PHE A 16 12.49 26.53 33.20
C PHE A 16 11.40 27.25 34.01
N ARG A 17 11.23 28.56 33.81
CA ARG A 17 10.24 29.36 34.53
C ARG A 17 8.79 28.93 34.23
N SER A 18 8.52 28.53 33.00
CA SER A 18 7.18 28.13 32.55
C SER A 18 6.79 26.72 32.94
N ARG A 19 7.74 25.85 33.32
CA ARG A 19 7.47 24.41 33.52
C ARG A 19 7.73 23.90 34.92
N ILE A 20 8.57 24.59 35.70
CA ILE A 20 8.92 24.12 37.05
C ILE A 20 7.72 24.29 37.98
N GLY A 21 7.31 23.17 38.58
CA GLY A 21 6.19 23.12 39.52
C GLY A 21 4.81 22.97 38.88
N GLU A 22 4.72 22.95 37.55
CA GLU A 22 3.52 22.57 36.81
C GLU A 22 3.55 21.05 36.57
N ASP A 23 2.48 20.35 36.94
CA ASP A 23 2.26 18.90 36.72
C ASP A 23 3.41 17.95 37.13
N GLY A 24 4.27 18.36 38.07
CA GLY A 24 5.37 17.54 38.59
C GLY A 24 6.64 17.54 37.71
N HIS A 25 6.82 18.55 36.87
CA HIS A 25 8.07 18.82 36.16
C HIS A 25 9.02 19.68 37.02
N TYR A 26 10.25 19.20 37.16
CA TYR A 26 11.32 19.84 37.94
C TYR A 26 12.55 20.04 37.05
N PHE A 27 13.57 20.75 37.54
CA PHE A 27 14.74 21.16 36.74
C PHE A 27 15.45 19.98 36.02
N ASP A 28 15.49 18.78 36.63
CA ASP A 28 16.05 17.56 36.02
C ASP A 28 15.02 16.77 35.15
N LEU A 29 13.75 17.21 35.14
CA LEU A 29 12.56 16.58 34.54
C LEU A 29 11.82 17.53 33.61
N ILE A 30 12.55 18.45 32.99
CA ILE A 30 12.02 19.17 31.84
C ILE A 30 11.71 18.11 30.81
N ASP A 31 10.45 17.98 30.43
CA ASP A 31 10.12 17.03 29.38
C ASP A 31 10.73 17.57 28.08
N PHE A 32 11.89 17.00 27.74
CA PHE A 32 12.65 17.36 26.58
C PHE A 32 11.82 17.16 25.31
N SER A 33 10.81 16.28 25.28
CA SER A 33 9.97 16.08 24.10
C SER A 33 9.19 17.35 23.72
N ALA A 34 8.74 18.14 24.69
CA ALA A 34 8.14 19.45 24.47
C ALA A 34 9.14 20.58 24.17
N ILE A 35 10.45 20.34 24.29
CA ILE A 35 11.47 21.31 23.85
C ILE A 35 11.77 21.12 22.37
N GLU A 36 11.57 22.20 21.63
CA GLU A 36 11.88 22.25 20.21
C GLU A 36 13.37 22.01 19.98
N GLY A 37 13.69 21.02 19.15
CA GLY A 37 15.07 20.72 18.79
C GLY A 37 15.46 21.28 17.43
N PHE A 38 16.76 21.44 17.27
CA PHE A 38 17.41 21.99 16.09
C PHE A 38 18.12 20.86 15.36
N ASN A 39 17.93 20.80 14.05
CA ASN A 39 18.68 19.89 13.20
C ASN A 39 20.00 20.57 12.80
N VAL A 40 21.10 20.01 13.31
CA VAL A 40 22.44 20.58 13.17
C VAL A 40 23.32 19.64 12.34
N PRO A 41 23.89 20.12 11.22
CA PRO A 41 24.84 19.35 10.42
C PRO A 41 26.12 19.02 11.22
N PRO A 42 26.79 17.88 10.97
CA PRO A 42 28.04 17.48 11.62
C PRO A 42 29.17 18.52 11.61
N THR A 43 29.20 19.40 10.61
CA THR A 43 30.26 20.40 10.39
C THR A 43 29.91 21.80 10.87
N MET A 44 28.69 22.03 11.38
CA MET A 44 28.28 23.35 11.85
C MET A 44 29.06 23.73 13.11
N THR A 45 29.62 24.94 13.14
CA THR A 45 30.29 25.48 14.33
C THR A 45 29.29 26.06 15.32
N ILE A 46 29.69 26.16 16.60
CA ILE A 46 28.83 26.75 17.63
C ILE A 46 28.54 28.23 17.33
N LEU A 47 29.49 29.00 16.79
CA LEU A 47 29.28 30.39 16.39
C LEU A 47 28.16 30.54 15.35
N ARG A 48 28.17 29.70 14.31
CA ARG A 48 27.08 29.66 13.32
C ARG A 48 25.76 29.18 13.91
N PHE A 49 25.83 28.31 14.93
CA PHE A 49 24.64 27.92 15.67
C PHE A 49 24.06 29.09 16.49
N LYS A 50 24.90 29.93 17.13
CA LYS A 50 24.47 31.16 17.83
C LYS A 50 23.76 32.16 16.91
N GLU A 51 24.19 32.26 15.64
CA GLU A 51 23.48 33.06 14.62
C GLU A 51 22.04 32.54 14.42
N LYS A 52 21.86 31.22 14.28
CA LYS A 52 20.52 30.62 14.21
C LYS A 52 19.68 30.85 15.47
N LEU A 53 20.30 30.80 16.65
CA LEU A 53 19.61 31.13 17.90
C LEU A 53 19.22 32.62 17.95
N THR A 54 20.01 33.50 17.33
CA THR A 54 19.68 34.93 17.20
C THR A 54 18.43 35.12 16.36
N GLU A 55 18.36 34.47 15.19
CA GLU A 55 17.19 34.53 14.31
C GLU A 55 15.92 34.03 15.01
N LYS A 56 16.05 32.94 15.77
CA LYS A 56 14.89 32.31 16.40
C LYS A 56 14.43 32.98 17.68
N PHE A 57 15.36 33.35 18.56
CA PHE A 57 15.04 33.85 19.90
C PHE A 57 15.24 35.37 20.02
N GLY A 58 15.70 36.05 18.98
CA GLY A 58 15.91 37.51 18.97
C GLY A 58 17.00 38.02 19.91
N THR A 59 17.78 37.13 20.54
CA THR A 59 18.86 37.51 21.45
C THR A 59 20.15 37.77 20.66
N PRO A 60 20.69 39.01 20.66
CA PRO A 60 21.90 39.33 19.90
C PRO A 60 23.07 38.42 20.27
N LEU A 61 23.92 38.08 19.29
CA LEU A 61 25.02 37.12 19.45
C LEU A 61 25.97 37.46 20.61
N GLN A 62 26.24 38.74 20.83
CA GLN A 62 27.06 39.26 21.94
C GLN A 62 26.40 39.11 23.33
N CYS A 63 25.09 38.93 23.38
CA CYS A 63 24.32 38.73 24.60
C CYS A 63 24.08 37.24 24.91
N GLN A 64 24.40 36.35 23.97
CA GLN A 64 24.24 34.92 24.17
C GLN A 64 25.41 34.34 24.96
N ARG A 65 25.08 33.67 26.06
CA ARG A 65 25.98 32.83 26.83
C ARG A 65 25.45 31.40 26.73
N LEU A 66 26.30 30.44 26.39
CA LEU A 66 25.92 29.04 26.27
C LEU A 66 26.64 28.21 27.32
N TRP A 67 26.02 27.12 27.73
CA TRP A 67 26.56 26.18 28.71
C TRP A 67 26.46 24.75 28.20
N TRP A 68 27.46 23.94 28.52
CA TRP A 68 27.42 22.51 28.34
C TRP A 68 26.52 21.86 29.37
N TRP A 69 25.89 20.76 28.93
CA TRP A 69 25.10 19.90 29.80
C TRP A 69 25.70 18.51 29.79
N ALA A 70 25.83 17.92 30.98
CA ALA A 70 26.28 16.55 31.17
C ALA A 70 25.08 15.63 31.42
N ARG A 71 25.06 14.46 30.76
CA ARG A 71 24.10 13.39 31.05
C ARG A 71 24.59 12.57 32.24
N ARG A 72 23.73 12.38 33.24
CA ARG A 72 24.01 11.56 34.43
C ARG A 72 23.70 10.08 34.16
N GLN A 73 24.16 9.20 35.06
CA GLN A 73 23.92 7.75 34.98
C GLN A 73 22.42 7.37 34.99
N ASN A 74 21.58 8.20 35.62
CA ASN A 74 20.12 8.06 35.66
C ASN A 74 19.40 8.76 34.49
N ASN A 75 20.12 9.09 33.41
CA ASN A 75 19.59 9.73 32.19
C ASN A 75 19.05 11.17 32.35
N THR A 76 19.21 11.81 33.51
CA THR A 76 18.94 13.24 33.66
C THR A 76 20.11 14.08 33.14
N TYR A 77 19.88 15.36 32.90
CA TYR A 77 20.89 16.28 32.38
C TYR A 77 21.06 17.46 33.35
N ARG A 78 22.31 17.83 33.64
CA ARG A 78 22.65 19.02 34.44
C ARG A 78 23.58 19.94 33.69
N VAL A 79 23.49 21.24 33.97
CA VAL A 79 24.45 22.23 33.49
C VAL A 79 25.80 21.92 34.11
N ASP A 80 26.80 21.74 33.26
CA ASP A 80 28.16 21.41 33.68
C ASP A 80 29.00 22.68 33.75
N ARG A 81 29.13 23.40 32.63
CA ARG A 81 30.04 24.54 32.57
C ARG A 81 29.74 25.53 31.42
N PRO A 82 30.04 26.84 31.56
CA PRO A 82 29.97 27.76 30.42
C PRO A 82 30.89 27.34 29.27
N LEU A 83 30.48 27.70 28.05
CA LEU A 83 31.27 27.55 26.84
C LEU A 83 32.36 28.62 26.78
N THR A 84 33.58 28.27 26.35
CA THR A 84 34.65 29.25 26.14
C THR A 84 34.59 29.89 24.76
N THR A 85 35.19 31.08 24.63
CA THR A 85 35.31 31.79 23.34
C THR A 85 36.07 30.97 22.30
N GLU A 86 37.02 30.14 22.71
CA GLU A 86 37.77 29.26 21.82
C GLU A 86 36.90 28.11 21.30
N GLU A 87 36.04 27.56 22.16
CA GLU A 87 35.10 26.49 21.83
C GLU A 87 33.99 26.94 20.87
N GLU A 88 33.66 28.23 20.82
CA GLU A 88 32.65 28.75 19.89
C GLU A 88 33.00 28.47 18.41
N ASN A 89 34.28 28.28 18.09
CA ASN A 89 34.73 27.97 16.73
C ASN A 89 34.74 26.47 16.40
N LEU A 90 34.48 25.60 17.38
CA LEU A 90 34.47 24.15 17.18
C LEU A 90 33.14 23.66 16.60
N PRO A 91 33.14 22.50 15.89
CA PRO A 91 31.91 21.84 15.47
C PRO A 91 31.06 21.45 16.68
N VAL A 92 29.74 21.65 16.60
CA VAL A 92 28.83 21.39 17.73
C VAL A 92 28.87 19.93 18.22
N LEU A 93 29.29 18.98 17.36
CA LEU A 93 29.19 17.54 17.57
C LEU A 93 30.52 16.81 17.84
N ASN A 94 31.66 17.51 17.93
CA ASN A 94 32.97 16.88 18.14
C ASN A 94 33.70 17.50 19.34
N THR A 95 33.50 16.94 20.54
CA THR A 95 33.98 17.51 21.82
C THR A 95 34.89 16.59 22.63
N ASN A 96 35.34 15.45 22.07
CA ASN A 96 36.16 14.45 22.78
C ASN A 96 37.61 14.88 23.12
N SER A 97 37.93 16.18 23.03
CA SER A 97 39.29 16.69 23.26
C SER A 97 39.27 18.02 23.99
N LEU A 98 38.57 18.11 25.11
CA LEU A 98 38.59 19.32 25.93
C LEU A 98 38.96 18.98 27.38
N PRO A 99 39.92 19.73 27.97
CA PRO A 99 40.40 19.47 29.32
C PRO A 99 39.28 19.67 30.34
N THR A 100 39.24 18.82 31.36
CA THR A 100 38.43 19.02 32.56
C THR A 100 38.77 20.36 33.20
N TRP A 101 37.78 21.23 33.36
CA TRP A 101 37.93 22.46 34.14
C TRP A 101 38.16 22.13 35.60
N SER A 102 39.42 22.15 36.02
CA SER A 102 39.83 22.09 37.42
C SER A 102 40.52 23.42 37.78
N ASN A 103 39.72 24.44 38.10
CA ASN A 103 40.02 25.60 38.96
C ASN A 103 39.15 26.80 38.57
N MET A 104 38.04 26.97 39.27
CA MET A 104 37.36 28.26 39.41
C MET A 104 37.03 28.43 40.89
N ASP A 105 37.33 29.60 41.45
CA ASP A 105 36.96 29.97 42.82
C ASP A 105 35.43 30.19 42.97
N ASP A 106 34.68 30.11 41.87
CA ASP A 106 33.24 30.34 41.76
C ASP A 106 32.50 29.09 41.26
N ALA A 107 31.34 28.80 41.86
CA ALA A 107 30.36 27.82 41.40
C ALA A 107 29.06 28.52 40.96
N LEU A 108 28.43 28.04 39.89
CA LEU A 108 27.15 28.54 39.41
C LEU A 108 26.03 27.59 39.84
N VAL A 109 25.19 28.05 40.77
CA VAL A 109 24.08 27.27 41.35
C VAL A 109 22.72 27.76 40.86
N PHE A 110 21.76 26.84 40.80
CA PHE A 110 20.39 27.12 40.40
C PHE A 110 19.49 27.25 41.63
N LEU A 111 18.64 28.28 41.63
CA LEU A 111 17.80 28.59 42.78
C LEU A 111 16.35 28.22 42.51
N LYS A 112 15.79 27.39 43.39
CA LYS A 112 14.36 27.10 43.45
C LYS A 112 13.78 27.61 44.76
N HIS A 113 12.65 28.29 44.67
CA HIS A 113 11.90 28.70 45.84
C HIS A 113 10.69 27.80 46.02
N TYR A 114 10.59 27.19 47.20
CA TYR A 114 9.40 26.47 47.60
C TYR A 114 8.48 27.39 48.41
N ASP A 115 7.22 27.48 48.01
CA ASP A 115 6.13 28.09 48.78
C ASP A 115 5.30 26.99 49.44
N PRO A 116 5.49 26.73 50.75
CA PRO A 116 4.72 25.72 51.48
C PRO A 116 3.22 26.00 51.51
N GLY A 117 2.81 27.27 51.48
CA GLY A 117 1.40 27.67 51.55
C GLY A 117 0.64 27.38 50.27
N LYS A 118 1.34 27.38 49.13
CA LYS A 118 0.78 27.03 47.80
C LYS A 118 1.13 25.62 47.35
N ALA A 119 1.95 24.90 48.11
CA ALA A 119 2.55 23.63 47.70
C ALA A 119 3.18 23.72 46.30
N GLN A 120 3.91 24.80 46.04
CA GLN A 120 4.46 25.10 44.71
C GLN A 120 5.95 25.38 44.79
N LEU A 121 6.71 24.75 43.89
CA LEU A 121 8.12 25.04 43.67
C LEU A 121 8.24 25.91 42.42
N ARG A 122 9.04 26.97 42.49
CA ARG A 122 9.28 27.88 41.35
C ARG A 122 10.76 28.09 41.13
N TYR A 123 11.15 28.28 39.88
CA TYR A 123 12.50 28.71 39.55
C TYR A 123 12.69 30.21 39.80
N VAL A 124 13.81 30.57 40.41
CA VAL A 124 14.08 31.94 40.87
C VAL A 124 15.27 32.57 40.12
N GLY A 125 16.20 31.76 39.61
CA GLY A 125 17.33 32.24 38.83
C GLY A 125 18.60 31.44 39.06
N LEU A 126 19.69 31.90 38.44
CA LEU A 126 21.04 31.43 38.69
C LEU A 126 21.78 32.38 39.63
N LEU A 127 22.71 31.84 40.41
CA LEU A 127 23.60 32.63 41.26
C LEU A 127 25.03 32.10 41.16
N SER A 128 25.98 33.00 40.91
CA SER A 128 27.41 32.69 41.04
C SER A 128 27.82 32.88 42.50
N VAL A 129 28.39 31.84 43.11
CA VAL A 129 28.84 31.85 44.51
C VAL A 129 30.31 31.47 44.57
N LYS A 130 31.07 32.09 45.49
CA LYS A 130 32.44 31.67 45.73
C LYS A 130 32.43 30.35 46.46
N VAL A 131 33.14 29.33 45.99
CA VAL A 131 33.14 28.00 46.62
C VAL A 131 33.69 28.07 48.05
N ALA A 132 34.58 29.03 48.34
CA ALA A 132 35.11 29.31 49.68
C ALA A 132 34.19 30.17 50.58
N SER A 133 33.09 30.72 50.06
CA SER A 133 32.13 31.55 50.84
C SER A 133 31.08 30.70 51.56
N ARG A 134 30.41 31.29 52.55
CA ARG A 134 29.32 30.62 53.31
C ARG A 134 27.95 30.89 52.70
N PRO A 135 27.00 29.93 52.69
CA PRO A 135 25.62 30.18 52.24
C PRO A 135 24.91 31.29 53.02
N SER A 136 25.31 31.58 54.27
CA SER A 136 24.80 32.73 55.02
C SER A 136 24.98 34.08 54.28
N GLU A 137 26.02 34.20 53.46
CA GLU A 137 26.36 35.43 52.73
C GLU A 137 25.39 35.72 51.58
N ILE A 138 24.73 34.69 51.03
CA ILE A 138 23.77 34.86 49.92
C ILE A 138 22.32 35.07 50.38
N LEU A 139 22.01 34.87 51.67
CA LEU A 139 20.65 35.01 52.22
C LEU A 139 20.00 36.37 51.91
N PRO A 140 20.68 37.53 52.01
CA PRO A 140 20.08 38.82 51.64
C PRO A 140 19.62 38.86 50.17
N LYS A 141 20.40 38.24 49.27
CA LYS A 141 20.07 38.16 47.85
C LYS A 141 18.88 37.23 47.62
N LEU A 142 18.82 36.08 48.30
CA LEU A 142 17.69 35.16 48.23
C LEU A 142 16.39 35.81 48.72
N ARG A 143 16.45 36.61 49.80
CA ARG A 143 15.29 37.38 50.28
C ARG A 143 14.77 38.33 49.22
N SER A 144 15.67 39.11 48.61
CA SER A 144 15.32 40.04 47.54
C SER A 144 14.68 39.31 46.35
N LEU A 145 15.18 38.15 45.98
CA LEU A 145 14.66 37.37 44.86
C LEU A 145 13.30 36.73 45.15
N ALA A 146 13.04 36.30 46.38
CA ALA A 146 11.76 35.72 46.77
C ALA A 146 10.70 36.74 47.19
N GLY A 147 11.09 38.01 47.38
CA GLY A 147 10.21 39.07 47.88
C GLY A 147 10.00 39.02 49.40
N PHE A 148 10.96 38.48 50.15
CA PHE A 148 10.90 38.31 51.59
C PHE A 148 11.33 39.57 52.34
N CYS A 149 10.80 39.75 53.55
CA CYS A 149 11.23 40.83 54.45
C CYS A 149 12.63 40.53 55.02
N LEU A 150 13.41 41.57 55.34
CA LEU A 150 14.79 41.42 55.86
C LEU A 150 14.88 40.59 57.16
N SER A 151 13.81 40.58 57.95
CA SER A 151 13.70 39.84 59.21
C SER A 151 13.28 38.37 59.06
N GLU A 152 12.97 37.93 57.84
CA GLU A 152 12.53 36.55 57.61
C GLU A 152 13.74 35.61 57.56
N MET A 153 13.60 34.49 58.27
CA MET A 153 14.57 33.42 58.30
C MET A 153 14.30 32.48 57.13
N ILE A 154 15.37 32.00 56.49
CA ILE A 154 15.32 31.13 55.31
C ILE A 154 16.07 29.84 55.65
N GLU A 155 15.53 28.72 55.20
CA GLU A 155 16.22 27.43 55.14
C GLU A 155 16.65 27.11 53.71
N LEU A 156 17.79 26.45 53.58
CA LEU A 156 18.38 26.02 52.31
C LEU A 156 18.45 24.50 52.28
N TYR A 157 18.19 23.94 51.10
CA TYR A 157 18.25 22.52 50.84
C TYR A 157 18.92 22.26 49.49
N GLU A 158 19.77 21.26 49.42
CA GLU A 158 20.33 20.75 48.17
C GLU A 158 19.39 19.70 47.57
N GLU A 159 19.13 19.79 46.27
CA GLU A 159 18.40 18.76 45.52
C GLU A 159 19.40 17.83 44.80
N ILE A 160 19.58 16.63 45.35
CA ILE A 160 20.66 15.72 44.96
C ILE A 160 20.20 14.75 43.84
N LYS A 161 19.03 14.13 44.02
CA LYS A 161 18.50 13.11 43.09
C LYS A 161 16.97 13.07 43.09
N PHE A 162 16.40 13.03 41.89
CA PHE A 162 15.00 12.70 41.65
C PHE A 162 14.96 11.42 40.79
N GLU A 163 14.27 10.39 41.26
CA GLU A 163 14.16 9.00 40.79
C GLU A 163 15.29 8.01 41.14
N PRO A 164 14.95 6.82 41.72
CA PRO A 164 13.62 6.35 42.12
C PRO A 164 13.15 6.89 43.49
N SER A 165 14.00 7.63 44.20
CA SER A 165 13.72 8.24 45.50
C SER A 165 14.19 9.69 45.49
N VAL A 166 13.38 10.61 45.99
CA VAL A 166 13.77 12.00 46.17
C VAL A 166 14.77 12.08 47.31
N TRP A 167 15.98 12.60 47.04
CA TRP A 167 16.95 12.95 48.07
C TRP A 167 17.18 14.44 48.09
N CYS A 168 16.84 15.05 49.22
CA CYS A 168 17.05 16.46 49.50
C CYS A 168 17.72 16.61 50.88
N GLU A 169 18.80 17.36 50.96
CA GLU A 169 19.60 17.51 52.18
C GLU A 169 19.61 18.97 52.64
N ALA A 170 19.50 19.21 53.94
CA ALA A 170 19.56 20.57 54.47
C ALA A 170 20.98 21.12 54.36
N ILE A 171 21.13 22.32 53.81
CA ILE A 171 22.43 22.97 53.68
C ILE A 171 22.73 23.75 54.97
N ASP A 172 23.85 23.42 55.62
CA ASP A 172 24.36 24.20 56.75
C ASP A 172 24.89 25.56 56.25
N ILE A 173 24.23 26.64 56.67
CA ILE A 173 24.55 28.00 56.26
C ILE A 173 25.89 28.53 56.81
N HIS A 174 26.50 27.83 57.77
CA HIS A 174 27.74 28.23 58.42
C HIS A 174 28.99 27.56 57.83
N ASN A 175 28.82 26.48 57.07
CA ASN A 175 29.89 25.83 56.31
C ASN A 175 30.15 26.56 54.99
N THR A 176 31.29 26.32 54.36
CA THR A 176 31.56 26.84 53.01
C THR A 176 30.85 25.98 51.97
N PHE A 177 30.53 26.55 50.80
CA PHE A 177 29.95 25.77 49.69
C PHE A 177 30.83 24.56 49.31
N SER A 178 32.16 24.70 49.36
CA SER A 178 33.11 23.61 49.12
C SER A 178 33.00 22.47 50.14
N ALA A 179 32.77 22.80 51.41
CA ALA A 179 32.67 21.80 52.48
C ALA A 179 31.34 21.03 52.41
N GLY A 180 30.31 21.66 51.85
CA GLY A 180 29.04 21.00 51.52
C GLY A 180 29.03 20.37 50.12
N GLU A 181 30.18 20.22 49.46
CA GLU A 181 30.33 19.63 48.13
C GLU A 181 29.48 20.28 47.02
N ILE A 182 29.01 21.52 47.22
CA ILE A 182 28.19 22.25 46.25
C ILE A 182 29.07 22.72 45.08
N ILE A 183 28.75 22.23 43.89
CA ILE A 183 29.48 22.52 42.64
C ILE A 183 28.60 23.24 41.63
N THR A 184 29.21 23.66 40.52
CA THR A 184 28.48 24.22 39.39
C THR A 184 27.47 23.20 38.87
N GLY A 185 26.23 23.63 38.68
CA GLY A 185 25.14 22.77 38.23
C GLY A 185 24.20 22.31 39.34
N ASP A 186 24.56 22.48 40.60
CA ASP A 186 23.72 22.08 41.72
C ASP A 186 22.54 23.02 41.94
N ILE A 187 21.49 22.44 42.51
CA ILE A 187 20.20 23.08 42.71
C ILE A 187 20.02 23.31 44.21
N ILE A 188 19.92 24.58 44.59
CA ILE A 188 19.58 25.00 45.94
C ILE A 188 18.11 25.37 45.98
N CYS A 189 17.34 24.54 46.67
CA CYS A 189 15.97 24.83 47.08
C CYS A 189 15.98 25.68 48.35
N PHE A 190 15.13 26.69 48.43
CA PHE A 190 15.00 27.48 49.64
C PHE A 190 13.55 27.83 49.96
N GLN A 191 13.27 27.99 51.25
CA GLN A 191 11.95 28.34 51.77
C GLN A 191 12.07 29.24 53.00
N LYS A 192 10.99 29.95 53.35
CA LYS A 192 10.89 30.64 54.64
C LYS A 192 10.75 29.63 55.79
N ILE A 193 11.34 29.94 56.95
CA ILE A 193 11.06 29.19 58.18
C ILE A 193 9.63 29.50 58.61
N LEU A 194 8.82 28.44 58.73
CA LEU A 194 7.42 28.55 59.13
C LEU A 194 7.32 28.76 60.64
N LYS A 195 6.49 29.72 61.07
CA LYS A 195 6.14 29.94 62.47
C LYS A 195 4.79 29.24 62.75
N PRO A 196 4.60 28.56 63.90
CA PRO A 196 3.28 28.07 64.30
C PRO A 196 2.27 29.23 64.39
N PRO A 197 0.99 29.07 63.98
CA PRO A 197 0.25 27.83 63.65
C PRO A 197 0.18 27.49 62.15
N ASP A 198 0.90 28.21 61.27
CA ASP A 198 0.76 28.14 59.81
C ASP A 198 1.50 26.94 59.17
N ILE A 199 1.39 25.73 59.72
CA ILE A 199 2.07 24.53 59.19
C ILE A 199 1.18 23.90 58.10
N PRO A 200 1.55 23.97 56.81
CA PRO A 200 0.78 23.40 55.72
C PRO A 200 1.01 21.89 55.59
N LYS A 201 0.25 21.25 54.69
CA LYS A 201 0.29 19.80 54.45
C LYS A 201 1.70 19.28 54.10
N TYR A 202 2.52 20.09 53.44
CA TYR A 202 3.91 19.78 53.08
C TYR A 202 4.82 20.89 53.62
N PRO A 203 5.29 20.79 54.87
CA PRO A 203 5.97 21.90 55.55
C PRO A 203 7.41 22.13 55.08
N SER A 204 8.02 21.16 54.39
CA SER A 204 9.39 21.23 53.88
C SER A 204 9.49 20.82 52.41
N VAL A 205 10.52 21.31 51.73
CA VAL A 205 10.91 20.89 50.37
C VAL A 205 10.96 19.35 50.27
N ALA A 206 11.58 18.68 51.24
CA ALA A 206 11.68 17.22 51.26
C ALA A 206 10.30 16.52 51.30
N SER A 207 9.40 16.98 52.18
CA SER A 207 8.05 16.39 52.31
C SER A 207 7.19 16.57 51.05
N PHE A 208 7.34 17.71 50.36
CA PHE A 208 6.62 18.01 49.14
C PHE A 208 7.08 17.13 47.97
N LEU A 209 8.40 17.02 47.79
CA LEU A 209 8.95 16.20 46.72
C LEU A 209 8.64 14.70 46.90
N GLN A 210 8.61 14.18 48.14
CA GLN A 210 8.20 12.81 48.42
C GLN A 210 6.75 12.53 48.00
N HIS A 211 5.82 13.43 48.33
CA HIS A 211 4.41 13.30 47.93
C HIS A 211 4.24 13.15 46.41
N VAL A 212 5.05 13.88 45.64
CA VAL A 212 4.99 13.87 44.18
C VAL A 212 5.51 12.55 43.61
N CYS A 213 6.55 11.96 44.23
CA CYS A 213 7.05 10.62 43.88
C CYS A 213 5.96 9.56 44.06
N ASP A 214 5.29 9.55 45.22
CA ASP A 214 4.27 8.56 45.56
C ASP A 214 3.07 8.61 44.61
N ARG A 215 2.69 9.82 44.15
CA ARG A 215 1.59 10.00 43.20
C ARG A 215 1.88 9.40 41.82
N LYS A 216 3.10 9.58 41.30
CA LYS A 216 3.50 9.01 39.99
C LYS A 216 3.45 7.48 40.01
N THR A 217 3.95 6.86 41.08
CA THR A 217 3.94 5.40 41.23
C THR A 217 2.50 4.85 41.28
N TYR A 218 1.58 5.54 41.96
CA TYR A 218 0.17 5.13 42.02
C TYR A 218 -0.52 5.19 40.64
N GLU A 219 -0.28 6.25 39.87
CA GLU A 219 -0.86 6.41 38.53
C GLU A 219 -0.34 5.37 37.54
N GLU A 220 0.93 4.97 37.63
CA GLU A 220 1.51 3.89 36.82
C GLU A 220 0.92 2.52 37.15
N VAL A 221 0.83 2.16 38.44
CA VAL A 221 0.22 0.90 38.88
C VAL A 221 -1.23 0.80 38.43
N ARG A 222 -1.98 1.91 38.51
CA ARG A 222 -3.38 1.95 38.05
C ARG A 222 -3.52 1.72 36.55
N LYS A 223 -2.59 2.26 35.73
CA LYS A 223 -2.59 2.03 34.28
C LYS A 223 -2.32 0.57 33.93
N VAL A 224 -1.37 -0.06 34.61
CA VAL A 224 -1.04 -1.48 34.40
C VAL A 224 -2.26 -2.36 34.68
N HIS A 225 -2.97 -2.11 35.79
CA HIS A 225 -4.15 -2.91 36.14
C HIS A 225 -5.28 -2.82 35.11
N ILE A 226 -5.55 -1.62 34.57
CA ILE A 226 -6.56 -1.42 33.52
C ILE A 226 -6.18 -2.19 32.24
N LEU A 227 -4.90 -2.14 31.85
CA LEU A 227 -4.41 -2.86 30.68
C LEU A 227 -4.50 -4.39 30.86
N GLU A 228 -4.28 -4.89 32.08
CA GLU A 228 -4.43 -6.32 32.38
C GLU A 228 -5.88 -6.80 32.20
N GLU A 229 -6.88 -6.03 32.64
CA GLU A 229 -8.30 -6.34 32.46
C GLU A 229 -8.71 -6.33 30.97
N GLU A 230 -8.17 -5.39 30.20
CA GLU A 230 -8.42 -5.29 28.76
C GLU A 230 -7.84 -6.48 27.99
N ILE A 231 -6.62 -6.93 28.35
CA ILE A 231 -5.99 -8.12 27.77
C ILE A 231 -6.84 -9.38 28.01
N VAL A 232 -7.40 -9.54 29.21
CA VAL A 232 -8.25 -10.71 29.52
C VAL A 232 -9.51 -10.71 28.65
N THR A 233 -10.13 -9.54 28.47
CA THR A 233 -11.34 -9.39 27.66
C THR A 233 -11.07 -9.70 26.19
N LEU A 234 -9.98 -9.17 25.63
CA LEU A 234 -9.57 -9.41 24.24
C LEU A 234 -9.25 -10.88 23.98
N LYS A 235 -8.61 -11.57 24.94
CA LYS A 235 -8.35 -13.02 24.84
C LYS A 235 -9.65 -13.82 24.74
N HIS A 236 -10.64 -13.51 25.57
CA HIS A 236 -11.93 -14.19 25.53
C HIS A 236 -12.68 -13.98 24.20
N GLN A 237 -12.59 -12.77 23.63
CA GLN A 237 -13.15 -12.47 22.31
C GLN A 237 -12.45 -13.25 21.19
N ALA A 238 -11.12 -13.36 21.25
CA ALA A 238 -10.33 -14.12 20.28
C ALA A 238 -10.68 -15.62 20.30
N ASP A 239 -10.83 -16.22 21.48
CA ASP A 239 -11.24 -17.62 21.63
C ASP A 239 -12.64 -17.87 21.05
N THR A 240 -13.57 -16.95 21.31
CA THR A 240 -14.94 -17.02 20.75
C THR A 240 -14.92 -16.94 19.22
N TYR A 241 -14.08 -16.07 18.66
CA TYR A 241 -13.92 -15.93 17.22
C TYR A 241 -13.35 -17.20 16.57
N LEU A 242 -12.39 -17.88 17.20
CA LEU A 242 -11.83 -19.14 16.70
C LEU A 242 -12.92 -20.22 16.57
N VAL A 243 -13.78 -20.36 17.57
CA VAL A 243 -14.89 -21.33 17.54
C VAL A 243 -15.90 -21.00 16.43
N GLN A 244 -16.20 -19.72 16.21
CA GLN A 244 -17.09 -19.31 15.12
C GLN A 244 -16.46 -19.55 13.74
N LYS A 245 -15.16 -19.30 13.61
CA LYS A 245 -14.39 -19.55 12.39
C LYS A 245 -14.42 -21.04 12.03
N GLU A 246 -14.19 -21.94 12.98
CA GLU A 246 -14.24 -23.39 12.72
C GLU A 246 -15.62 -23.84 12.23
N LYS A 247 -16.70 -23.35 12.86
CA LYS A 247 -18.08 -23.64 12.41
C LYS A 247 -18.35 -23.14 10.99
N ALA A 248 -17.86 -21.95 10.64
CA ALA A 248 -18.00 -21.39 9.31
C ALA A 248 -17.22 -22.19 8.25
N VAL A 249 -16.02 -22.67 8.59
CA VAL A 249 -15.22 -23.54 7.71
C VAL A 249 -15.95 -24.87 7.47
N THR A 250 -16.49 -25.50 8.51
CA THR A 250 -17.25 -26.76 8.34
C THR A 250 -18.50 -26.56 7.47
N ALA A 251 -19.23 -25.47 7.66
CA ALA A 251 -20.41 -25.14 6.84
C ALA A 251 -20.02 -24.85 5.38
N TYR A 252 -18.90 -24.18 5.15
CA TYR A 252 -18.36 -23.94 3.82
C TYR A 252 -17.98 -25.24 3.11
N ASP A 253 -17.33 -26.17 3.80
CA ASP A 253 -16.96 -27.47 3.23
C ASP A 253 -18.20 -28.29 2.83
N GLN A 254 -19.28 -28.22 3.63
CA GLN A 254 -20.57 -28.85 3.28
C GLN A 254 -21.16 -28.25 2.00
N LEU A 255 -21.25 -26.92 1.91
CA LEU A 255 -21.78 -26.22 0.74
C LEU A 255 -20.91 -26.44 -0.51
N LYS A 256 -19.58 -26.51 -0.33
CA LYS A 256 -18.64 -26.84 -1.40
C LYS A 256 -18.88 -28.25 -1.92
N HIS A 257 -19.10 -29.21 -1.03
CA HIS A 257 -19.43 -30.58 -1.43
C HIS A 257 -20.76 -30.67 -2.19
N GLU A 258 -21.80 -29.97 -1.73
CA GLU A 258 -23.08 -29.89 -2.43
C GLU A 258 -22.96 -29.25 -3.83
N ARG A 259 -22.19 -28.17 -3.94
CA ARG A 259 -21.89 -27.50 -5.21
C ARG A 259 -21.12 -28.43 -6.16
N ASP A 260 -20.09 -29.11 -5.67
CA ASP A 260 -19.26 -29.98 -6.50
C ASP A 260 -20.08 -31.16 -7.03
N ASN A 261 -21.00 -31.70 -6.23
CA ASN A 261 -21.98 -32.71 -6.65
C ASN A 261 -22.95 -32.16 -7.71
N ALA A 262 -23.44 -30.93 -7.56
CA ALA A 262 -24.32 -30.29 -8.55
C ALA A 262 -23.58 -29.99 -9.87
N VAL A 263 -22.33 -29.55 -9.79
CA VAL A 263 -21.46 -29.32 -10.96
C VAL A 263 -21.15 -30.63 -11.67
N GLN A 264 -20.92 -31.71 -10.93
CA GLN A 264 -20.74 -33.03 -11.50
C GLN A 264 -22.00 -33.47 -12.27
N GLN A 265 -23.20 -33.31 -11.71
CA GLN A 265 -24.46 -33.60 -12.41
C GLN A 265 -24.64 -32.74 -13.67
N VAL A 266 -24.27 -31.45 -13.63
CA VAL A 266 -24.35 -30.56 -14.80
C VAL A 266 -23.33 -30.96 -15.87
N ASN A 267 -22.11 -31.34 -15.48
CA ASN A 267 -21.09 -31.80 -16.42
C ASN A 267 -21.47 -33.15 -17.03
N GLU A 268 -22.06 -34.07 -16.27
CA GLU A 268 -22.60 -35.34 -16.78
C GLU A 268 -23.72 -35.09 -17.81
N LEU A 269 -24.57 -34.07 -17.60
CA LEU A 269 -25.58 -33.63 -18.57
C LEU A 269 -24.97 -32.94 -19.80
N ARG A 270 -23.79 -32.30 -19.66
CA ARG A 270 -23.11 -31.57 -20.74
C ARG A 270 -22.22 -32.48 -21.60
N ASP A 271 -21.63 -33.51 -21.00
CA ASP A 271 -20.84 -34.54 -21.69
C ASP A 271 -21.73 -35.46 -22.54
N GLN A 272 -23.02 -35.57 -22.22
CA GLN A 272 -24.02 -36.22 -23.08
C GLN A 272 -24.35 -35.41 -24.33
N SER A 273 -24.06 -34.10 -24.35
CA SER A 273 -24.10 -33.27 -25.56
C SER A 273 -22.70 -33.17 -26.18
N THR A 274 -22.29 -34.22 -26.89
CA THR A 274 -21.15 -34.13 -27.79
C THR A 274 -21.42 -33.01 -28.80
N HIS A 275 -20.79 -31.84 -28.62
CA HIS A 275 -20.87 -30.74 -29.58
C HIS A 275 -20.29 -31.21 -30.93
N ILE A 276 -21.19 -31.56 -31.86
CA ILE A 276 -20.91 -32.02 -33.22
C ILE A 276 -20.18 -30.89 -33.96
N ILE A 277 -18.94 -31.15 -34.35
CA ILE A 277 -18.22 -30.28 -35.28
C ILE A 277 -18.83 -30.51 -36.65
N LEU A 278 -19.28 -29.44 -37.29
CA LEU A 278 -20.01 -29.54 -38.55
C LEU A 278 -19.03 -29.80 -39.71
N ASP A 279 -19.32 -30.79 -40.53
CA ASP A 279 -18.66 -30.99 -41.82
C ASP A 279 -19.47 -30.26 -42.90
N PHE A 280 -18.83 -29.29 -43.55
CA PHE A 280 -19.38 -28.50 -44.63
C PHE A 280 -18.84 -28.98 -45.98
N SER A 281 -19.68 -28.88 -47.02
CA SER A 281 -19.27 -29.14 -48.40
C SER A 281 -18.61 -27.92 -49.03
N ARG A 282 -17.90 -28.11 -50.13
CA ARG A 282 -17.37 -26.99 -50.92
C ARG A 282 -18.46 -26.01 -51.35
N LYS A 283 -19.65 -26.52 -51.69
CA LYS A 283 -20.80 -25.72 -52.11
C LYS A 283 -21.28 -24.79 -50.99
N ASP A 284 -21.24 -25.24 -49.74
CA ASP A 284 -21.60 -24.42 -48.59
C ASP A 284 -20.62 -23.26 -48.41
N MET A 285 -19.32 -23.51 -48.60
CA MET A 285 -18.29 -22.45 -48.53
C MET A 285 -18.44 -21.44 -49.67
N GLU A 286 -18.67 -21.91 -50.89
CA GLU A 286 -18.90 -21.04 -52.05
C GLU A 286 -20.16 -20.19 -51.86
N GLN A 287 -21.27 -20.77 -51.39
CA GLN A 287 -22.49 -20.01 -51.13
C GLN A 287 -22.31 -19.00 -49.99
N ALA A 288 -21.65 -19.40 -48.90
CA ALA A 288 -21.45 -18.53 -47.73
C ALA A 288 -20.58 -17.31 -48.02
N THR A 289 -19.67 -17.41 -49.00
CA THR A 289 -18.69 -16.37 -49.34
C THR A 289 -19.01 -15.64 -50.65
N GLU A 290 -20.20 -15.88 -51.23
CA GLU A 290 -20.61 -15.36 -52.55
C GLU A 290 -19.60 -15.72 -53.67
N HIS A 291 -19.19 -16.99 -53.72
CA HIS A 291 -18.10 -17.50 -54.56
C HIS A 291 -16.76 -16.82 -54.28
N PHE A 292 -16.44 -16.60 -53.01
CA PHE A 292 -15.24 -15.89 -52.54
C PHE A 292 -15.10 -14.46 -53.10
N LYS A 293 -16.22 -13.84 -53.48
CA LYS A 293 -16.26 -12.43 -53.92
C LYS A 293 -16.27 -11.45 -52.75
N ASN A 294 -16.71 -11.87 -51.56
CA ASN A 294 -16.68 -11.02 -50.37
C ASN A 294 -15.26 -10.51 -50.10
N ALA A 295 -15.15 -9.23 -49.73
CA ALA A 295 -13.87 -8.60 -49.40
C ALA A 295 -13.15 -9.39 -48.30
N ARG A 296 -11.83 -9.55 -48.45
CA ARG A 296 -10.91 -10.13 -47.47
C ARG A 296 -10.77 -9.19 -46.26
N GLU A 297 -11.84 -9.01 -45.49
CA GLU A 297 -11.96 -7.99 -44.44
C GLU A 297 -10.96 -8.19 -43.29
N VAL A 298 -10.57 -9.44 -42.98
CA VAL A 298 -9.61 -9.74 -41.89
C VAL A 298 -8.18 -9.93 -42.43
N GLY A 299 -8.01 -9.93 -43.75
CA GLY A 299 -6.71 -9.97 -44.43
C GLY A 299 -6.24 -11.37 -44.83
N ASP A 300 -5.30 -11.38 -45.79
CA ASP A 300 -4.49 -12.55 -46.11
C ASP A 300 -3.38 -12.68 -45.09
N THR A 301 -3.22 -13.87 -44.54
CA THR A 301 -2.14 -14.18 -43.60
C THR A 301 -1.25 -15.25 -44.20
N GLU A 302 -0.07 -15.47 -43.61
CA GLU A 302 0.75 -16.65 -43.93
C GLU A 302 0.01 -17.99 -43.72
N TYR A 303 -1.06 -17.98 -42.93
CA TYR A 303 -1.91 -19.13 -42.62
C TYR A 303 -2.99 -19.39 -43.67
N GLY A 304 -3.11 -18.51 -44.66
CA GLY A 304 -4.07 -18.60 -45.74
C GLY A 304 -5.02 -17.41 -45.80
N HIS A 305 -6.11 -17.60 -46.54
CA HIS A 305 -7.03 -16.53 -46.90
C HIS A 305 -8.26 -16.58 -46.01
N THR A 306 -8.60 -15.44 -45.39
CA THR A 306 -9.77 -15.33 -44.53
C THR A 306 -10.91 -14.56 -45.21
N TYR A 307 -12.11 -15.09 -45.08
CA TYR A 307 -13.33 -14.56 -45.68
C TYR A 307 -14.40 -14.43 -44.62
N LYS A 308 -15.15 -13.34 -44.72
CA LYS A 308 -16.41 -13.20 -44.00
C LYS A 308 -17.48 -13.94 -44.78
N GLY A 309 -18.22 -14.81 -44.07
CA GLY A 309 -19.29 -15.59 -44.65
C GLY A 309 -20.58 -15.55 -43.86
N MET A 310 -21.64 -16.04 -44.49
CA MET A 310 -22.95 -16.25 -43.88
C MET A 310 -23.37 -17.71 -44.09
N ILE A 311 -23.43 -18.49 -43.02
CA ILE A 311 -23.92 -19.88 -43.06
C ILE A 311 -25.18 -19.96 -42.22
N HIS A 312 -26.32 -20.40 -42.79
CA HIS A 312 -27.61 -20.50 -42.09
C HIS A 312 -27.98 -19.22 -41.31
N ASN A 313 -27.78 -18.05 -41.91
CA ASN A 313 -28.01 -16.73 -41.30
C ASN A 313 -27.10 -16.38 -40.10
N MET A 314 -26.05 -17.16 -39.86
CA MET A 314 -25.00 -16.89 -38.87
C MET A 314 -23.78 -16.30 -39.57
N LYS A 315 -23.28 -15.16 -39.06
CA LYS A 315 -22.00 -14.59 -39.49
C LYS A 315 -20.86 -15.49 -39.02
N VAL A 316 -20.00 -15.87 -39.95
CA VAL A 316 -18.85 -16.75 -39.69
C VAL A 316 -17.58 -16.19 -40.31
N LEU A 317 -16.45 -16.58 -39.74
CA LEU A 317 -15.13 -16.40 -40.34
C LEU A 317 -14.71 -17.72 -41.00
N ILE A 318 -14.42 -17.68 -42.30
CA ILE A 318 -14.00 -18.85 -43.08
C ILE A 318 -12.54 -18.66 -43.46
N LYS A 319 -11.68 -19.55 -43.00
CA LYS A 319 -10.23 -19.55 -43.32
C LYS A 319 -9.92 -20.69 -44.27
N LEU A 320 -9.49 -20.35 -45.49
CA LEU A 320 -8.88 -21.31 -46.42
C LEU A 320 -7.41 -21.47 -46.05
N SER A 321 -7.03 -22.64 -45.54
CA SER A 321 -5.66 -22.90 -45.11
C SER A 321 -4.68 -22.87 -46.29
N SER A 322 -3.50 -22.29 -46.09
CA SER A 322 -2.44 -22.26 -47.11
C SER A 322 -1.81 -23.63 -47.37
N SER A 323 -1.95 -24.60 -46.45
CA SER A 323 -1.54 -25.99 -46.67
C SER A 323 -2.41 -27.01 -45.95
N GLN A 324 -2.43 -28.24 -46.47
CA GLN A 324 -3.17 -29.35 -45.84
C GLN A 324 -2.59 -29.73 -44.47
N LYS A 325 -1.28 -29.58 -44.25
CA LYS A 325 -0.64 -29.87 -42.95
C LYS A 325 -1.12 -28.92 -41.87
N LEU A 326 -1.13 -27.61 -42.18
CA LEU A 326 -1.66 -26.57 -41.29
C LEU A 326 -3.13 -26.82 -40.95
N PHE A 327 -3.93 -27.15 -41.96
CA PHE A 327 -5.33 -27.48 -41.79
C PHE A 327 -5.52 -28.65 -40.81
N GLN A 328 -4.87 -29.79 -41.04
CA GLN A 328 -5.02 -30.98 -40.18
C GLN A 328 -4.55 -30.75 -38.75
N GLN A 329 -3.47 -29.97 -38.57
CA GLN A 329 -2.92 -29.68 -37.25
C GLN A 329 -3.83 -28.73 -36.45
N GLU A 330 -4.35 -27.68 -37.09
CA GLU A 330 -5.28 -26.76 -36.42
C GLU A 330 -6.60 -27.45 -36.09
N VAL A 331 -7.12 -28.31 -36.98
CA VAL A 331 -8.29 -29.15 -36.70
C VAL A 331 -8.04 -30.04 -35.50
N SER A 332 -6.93 -30.79 -35.46
CA SER A 332 -6.68 -31.76 -34.36
C SER A 332 -6.63 -31.09 -32.99
N ILE A 333 -6.05 -29.89 -32.92
CA ILE A 333 -6.01 -29.08 -31.69
C ILE A 333 -7.40 -28.57 -31.33
N LEU A 334 -8.11 -27.90 -32.25
CA LEU A 334 -9.39 -27.28 -31.95
C LEU A 334 -10.52 -28.29 -31.66
N ARG A 335 -10.34 -29.55 -32.05
CA ARG A 335 -11.21 -30.65 -31.62
C ARG A 335 -11.07 -30.99 -30.13
N GLN A 336 -9.89 -30.80 -29.56
CA GLN A 336 -9.54 -31.23 -28.20
C GLN A 336 -9.57 -30.09 -27.18
N TRP A 337 -9.20 -28.88 -27.60
CA TRP A 337 -8.98 -27.76 -26.68
C TRP A 337 -10.07 -26.70 -26.86
N ARG A 338 -10.87 -26.48 -25.81
CA ARG A 338 -11.96 -25.47 -25.80
C ARG A 338 -11.87 -24.59 -24.56
N HIS A 339 -11.88 -23.29 -24.78
CA HIS A 339 -11.76 -22.27 -23.73
C HIS A 339 -12.47 -20.98 -24.17
N PRO A 340 -13.09 -20.18 -23.27
CA PRO A 340 -13.77 -18.93 -23.62
C PRO A 340 -12.89 -17.92 -24.39
N ASN A 341 -11.59 -17.89 -24.07
CA ASN A 341 -10.56 -17.07 -24.71
C ASN A 341 -9.74 -17.81 -25.80
N ILE A 342 -10.25 -18.93 -26.29
CA ILE A 342 -9.80 -19.58 -27.52
C ILE A 342 -10.92 -19.44 -28.55
N ILE A 343 -10.57 -19.18 -29.82
CA ILE A 343 -11.56 -18.98 -30.88
C ILE A 343 -12.52 -20.19 -30.99
N THR A 344 -13.82 -19.92 -31.07
CA THR A 344 -14.83 -20.98 -31.18
C THR A 344 -14.80 -21.56 -32.57
N PHE A 345 -14.49 -22.86 -32.62
CA PHE A 345 -14.43 -23.66 -33.82
C PHE A 345 -15.80 -24.29 -34.13
N ILE A 346 -16.38 -23.94 -35.27
CA ILE A 346 -17.74 -24.34 -35.66
C ILE A 346 -17.70 -25.61 -36.53
N GLY A 347 -16.78 -25.65 -37.49
CA GLY A 347 -16.76 -26.74 -38.46
C GLY A 347 -15.61 -26.67 -39.46
N VAL A 348 -15.59 -27.63 -40.38
CA VAL A 348 -14.55 -27.80 -41.40
C VAL A 348 -15.14 -28.10 -42.77
N CYS A 349 -14.41 -27.76 -43.83
CA CYS A 349 -14.63 -28.30 -45.15
C CYS A 349 -13.32 -28.87 -45.69
N SER A 350 -13.23 -30.20 -45.71
CA SER A 350 -12.01 -30.91 -46.10
C SER A 350 -11.69 -30.80 -47.59
N GLU A 351 -12.69 -30.56 -48.45
CA GLU A 351 -12.53 -30.45 -49.91
C GLU A 351 -11.65 -29.27 -50.34
N VAL A 352 -11.70 -28.17 -49.58
CA VAL A 352 -10.94 -26.93 -49.85
C VAL A 352 -10.06 -26.51 -48.67
N SER A 353 -9.84 -27.42 -47.71
CA SER A 353 -9.05 -27.16 -46.49
C SER A 353 -9.52 -25.90 -45.74
N ALA A 354 -10.84 -25.70 -45.63
CA ALA A 354 -11.44 -24.55 -44.95
C ALA A 354 -11.80 -24.86 -43.50
N LEU A 355 -11.50 -23.91 -42.61
CA LEU A 355 -11.96 -23.90 -41.21
C LEU A 355 -13.02 -22.81 -41.04
N VAL A 356 -14.08 -23.12 -40.29
CA VAL A 356 -15.19 -22.20 -40.00
C VAL A 356 -15.18 -21.87 -38.50
N TYR A 357 -15.11 -20.57 -38.20
CA TYR A 357 -15.09 -20.04 -36.85
C TYR A 357 -16.22 -19.03 -36.61
N GLU A 358 -16.43 -18.69 -35.34
CA GLU A 358 -17.25 -17.54 -34.98
C GLU A 358 -16.71 -16.24 -35.61
N TRP A 359 -17.62 -15.33 -35.97
CA TRP A 359 -17.26 -13.99 -36.44
C TRP A 359 -17.01 -13.04 -35.27
N LEU A 360 -15.85 -12.38 -35.27
CA LEU A 360 -15.43 -11.43 -34.23
C LEU A 360 -15.32 -10.02 -34.84
N PRO A 361 -16.28 -9.12 -34.56
CA PRO A 361 -16.47 -7.90 -35.34
C PRO A 361 -15.40 -6.83 -35.10
N ASN A 362 -14.63 -6.90 -34.02
CA ASN A 362 -13.58 -5.92 -33.70
C ASN A 362 -12.21 -6.31 -34.27
N GLY A 363 -12.13 -7.37 -35.09
CA GLY A 363 -10.91 -7.75 -35.80
C GLY A 363 -9.81 -8.28 -34.88
N ASN A 364 -8.55 -8.13 -35.30
CA ASN A 364 -7.38 -8.56 -34.53
C ASN A 364 -6.82 -7.44 -33.64
N LEU A 365 -6.03 -7.80 -32.63
CA LEU A 365 -5.47 -6.87 -31.66
C LEU A 365 -4.40 -5.95 -32.27
N GLU A 366 -3.67 -6.40 -33.29
CA GLU A 366 -2.67 -5.58 -34.00
C GLU A 366 -3.30 -4.29 -34.52
N ASP A 367 -4.36 -4.42 -35.30
CA ASP A 367 -5.10 -3.30 -35.90
C ASP A 367 -5.72 -2.38 -34.84
N ARG A 368 -6.09 -2.94 -33.69
CA ARG A 368 -6.69 -2.19 -32.58
C ARG A 368 -5.66 -1.42 -31.75
N ILE A 369 -4.40 -1.87 -31.72
CA ILE A 369 -3.29 -1.14 -31.11
C ILE A 369 -2.90 0.06 -31.98
N ILE A 370 -2.77 -0.14 -33.30
CA ILE A 370 -2.39 0.95 -34.23
C ILE A 370 -3.58 1.81 -34.71
N CYS A 371 -4.79 1.50 -34.25
CA CYS A 371 -6.03 2.21 -34.59
C CYS A 371 -6.30 2.25 -36.11
N THR A 372 -6.07 1.13 -36.81
CA THR A 372 -6.36 0.98 -38.25
C THR A 372 -7.81 1.40 -38.54
N ASN A 373 -8.03 2.02 -39.70
CA ASN A 373 -9.34 2.52 -40.15
C ASN A 373 -10.00 3.55 -39.19
N ASN A 374 -9.20 4.36 -38.49
CA ASN A 374 -9.66 5.34 -37.50
C ASN A 374 -10.52 4.73 -36.38
N SER A 375 -10.24 3.47 -36.04
CA SER A 375 -10.92 2.80 -34.94
C SER A 375 -10.50 3.43 -33.60
N ALA A 376 -11.45 3.60 -32.68
CA ALA A 376 -11.18 4.27 -31.39
C ALA A 376 -10.09 3.51 -30.60
N PRO A 377 -9.16 4.18 -29.90
CA PRO A 377 -8.16 3.50 -29.08
C PRO A 377 -8.80 2.57 -28.04
N LEU A 378 -8.14 1.44 -27.76
CA LEU A 378 -8.53 0.60 -26.62
C LEU A 378 -8.21 1.33 -25.32
N SER A 379 -9.19 1.45 -24.43
CA SER A 379 -8.96 1.97 -23.08
C SER A 379 -8.00 1.08 -22.30
N TRP A 380 -7.30 1.67 -21.32
CA TRP A 380 -6.39 0.92 -20.45
C TRP A 380 -7.08 -0.27 -19.76
N TYR A 381 -8.36 -0.11 -19.43
CA TYR A 381 -9.20 -1.17 -18.85
C TYR A 381 -9.42 -2.35 -19.82
N ASN A 382 -9.71 -2.07 -21.09
CA ASN A 382 -9.83 -3.14 -22.09
C ASN A 382 -8.48 -3.81 -22.34
N ARG A 383 -7.38 -3.05 -22.33
CA ARG A 383 -6.03 -3.61 -22.53
C ARG A 383 -5.61 -4.55 -21.40
N THR A 384 -5.83 -4.16 -20.14
CA THR A 384 -5.59 -5.02 -18.96
C THR A 384 -6.46 -6.27 -18.97
N GLN A 385 -7.73 -6.13 -19.37
CA GLN A 385 -8.64 -7.24 -19.51
C GLN A 385 -8.17 -8.26 -20.58
N ILE A 386 -7.71 -7.77 -21.73
CA ILE A 386 -7.14 -8.60 -22.81
C ILE A 386 -5.89 -9.34 -22.32
N ILE A 387 -4.99 -8.68 -21.57
CA ILE A 387 -3.79 -9.33 -20.99
C ILE A 387 -4.20 -10.50 -20.09
N GLY A 388 -5.17 -10.29 -19.20
CA GLY A 388 -5.67 -11.35 -18.32
C GLY A 388 -6.27 -12.53 -19.06
N GLU A 389 -7.04 -12.26 -20.10
CA GLU A 389 -7.67 -13.29 -20.92
C GLU A 389 -6.66 -14.13 -21.72
N ILE A 390 -5.59 -13.50 -22.20
CA ILE A 390 -4.46 -14.21 -22.80
C ILE A 390 -3.79 -15.11 -21.74
N CYS A 391 -3.57 -14.60 -20.53
CA CYS A 391 -3.00 -15.39 -19.43
C CYS A 391 -3.89 -16.61 -19.10
N CYS A 392 -5.20 -16.43 -18.99
CA CYS A 392 -6.15 -17.54 -18.74
C CYS A 392 -6.05 -18.61 -19.83
N ALA A 393 -6.06 -18.20 -21.10
CA ALA A 393 -5.93 -19.13 -22.21
C ALA A 393 -4.60 -19.89 -22.16
N LEU A 394 -3.48 -19.21 -21.92
CA LEU A 394 -2.16 -19.85 -21.83
C LEU A 394 -2.08 -20.81 -20.64
N LEU A 395 -2.58 -20.42 -19.46
CA LEU A 395 -2.65 -21.29 -18.29
C LEU A 395 -3.43 -22.58 -18.59
N PHE A 396 -4.55 -22.47 -19.30
CA PHE A 396 -5.32 -23.63 -19.75
C PHE A 396 -4.51 -24.52 -20.69
N LEU A 397 -3.87 -23.94 -21.71
CA LEU A 397 -3.06 -24.69 -22.68
C LEU A 397 -1.85 -25.38 -22.04
N HIS A 398 -1.25 -24.74 -21.04
CA HIS A 398 -0.05 -25.22 -20.34
C HIS A 398 -0.35 -26.15 -19.15
N SER A 399 -1.62 -26.26 -18.73
CA SER A 399 -2.03 -26.95 -17.49
C SER A 399 -1.68 -28.44 -17.43
N ASN A 400 -1.61 -29.13 -18.58
CA ASN A 400 -1.33 -30.57 -18.62
C ASN A 400 0.16 -30.85 -18.80
N LYS A 401 0.86 -31.24 -17.73
CA LYS A 401 2.33 -31.41 -17.73
C LYS A 401 2.88 -32.46 -18.72
N SER A 402 2.08 -33.44 -19.15
CA SER A 402 2.51 -34.48 -20.11
C SER A 402 2.18 -34.15 -21.57
N THR A 403 1.27 -33.19 -21.82
CA THR A 403 0.82 -32.80 -23.17
C THR A 403 0.59 -31.29 -23.27
N ALA A 404 1.42 -30.48 -22.60
CA ALA A 404 1.25 -29.03 -22.55
C ALA A 404 1.30 -28.49 -23.99
N LEU A 405 0.22 -27.84 -24.42
CA LEU A 405 0.14 -27.29 -25.76
C LEU A 405 0.80 -25.92 -25.76
N VAL A 406 1.97 -25.82 -26.39
CA VAL A 406 2.62 -24.53 -26.61
C VAL A 406 1.99 -23.88 -27.85
N HIS A 407 1.58 -22.62 -27.74
CA HIS A 407 0.99 -21.90 -28.86
C HIS A 407 2.03 -21.65 -29.96
N GLY A 408 3.20 -21.09 -29.60
CA GLY A 408 4.38 -20.97 -30.46
C GLY A 408 4.38 -19.82 -31.47
N ASP A 409 3.23 -19.23 -31.77
CA ASP A 409 3.13 -17.99 -32.57
C ASP A 409 2.23 -16.94 -31.90
N LEU A 410 2.37 -16.72 -30.59
CA LEU A 410 1.50 -15.79 -29.87
C LEU A 410 1.85 -14.34 -30.25
N ARG A 411 0.96 -13.65 -30.97
CA ARG A 411 1.15 -12.28 -31.46
C ARG A 411 -0.17 -11.52 -31.51
N PRO A 412 -0.19 -10.18 -31.50
CA PRO A 412 -1.44 -9.41 -31.55
C PRO A 412 -2.31 -9.70 -32.77
N CYS A 413 -1.74 -10.02 -33.93
CA CYS A 413 -2.50 -10.41 -35.12
C CYS A 413 -3.26 -11.75 -34.97
N ASN A 414 -2.85 -12.60 -34.01
CA ASN A 414 -3.49 -13.89 -33.68
C ASN A 414 -4.42 -13.80 -32.46
N ILE A 415 -4.72 -12.59 -32.00
CA ILE A 415 -5.66 -12.33 -30.91
C ILE A 415 -6.83 -11.55 -31.49
N LEU A 416 -7.99 -12.19 -31.60
CA LEU A 416 -9.21 -11.57 -32.13
C LEU A 416 -10.08 -11.00 -31.03
N ILE A 417 -10.84 -9.95 -31.33
CA ILE A 417 -11.65 -9.21 -30.37
C ILE A 417 -13.14 -9.30 -30.74
N ASP A 418 -13.96 -9.72 -29.78
CA ASP A 418 -15.41 -9.78 -29.92
C ASP A 418 -16.09 -8.41 -29.74
N ALA A 419 -17.41 -8.35 -29.91
CA ALA A 419 -18.20 -7.12 -29.77
C ALA A 419 -18.13 -6.49 -28.36
N ASN A 420 -17.80 -7.27 -27.33
CA ASN A 420 -17.71 -6.86 -25.93
C ASN A 420 -16.26 -6.57 -25.50
N TYR A 421 -15.33 -6.46 -26.45
CA TYR A 421 -13.90 -6.28 -26.20
C TYR A 421 -13.24 -7.45 -25.44
N ARG A 422 -13.80 -8.66 -25.55
CA ARG A 422 -13.15 -9.89 -25.08
C ARG A 422 -12.24 -10.44 -26.18
N SER A 423 -11.10 -10.95 -25.76
CA SER A 423 -10.07 -11.53 -26.62
C SER A 423 -10.19 -13.05 -26.75
N LYS A 424 -9.86 -13.53 -27.94
CA LYS A 424 -9.79 -14.95 -28.28
C LYS A 424 -8.54 -15.23 -29.09
N ILE A 425 -7.74 -16.17 -28.63
CA ILE A 425 -6.53 -16.63 -29.32
C ILE A 425 -6.93 -17.56 -30.48
N CYS A 426 -6.31 -17.38 -31.63
CA CYS A 426 -6.49 -18.22 -32.83
C CYS A 426 -5.14 -18.63 -33.42
N ASN A 427 -5.16 -19.45 -34.49
CA ASN A 427 -3.98 -19.93 -35.22
C ASN A 427 -3.04 -20.81 -34.36
N PHE A 428 -3.58 -21.90 -33.82
CA PHE A 428 -2.83 -22.86 -32.99
C PHE A 428 -1.99 -23.84 -33.82
N GLY A 429 -0.94 -24.39 -33.19
CA GLY A 429 -0.25 -25.57 -33.68
C GLY A 429 0.82 -25.29 -34.72
N MET A 430 1.67 -24.28 -34.51
CA MET A 430 2.75 -23.98 -35.45
C MET A 430 4.13 -24.45 -34.99
N SER A 431 4.24 -24.94 -33.74
CA SER A 431 5.48 -25.38 -33.11
C SER A 431 6.31 -26.36 -33.96
N ASN A 432 5.66 -27.29 -34.66
CA ASN A 432 6.34 -28.32 -35.45
C ASN A 432 6.65 -27.93 -36.90
N LEU A 433 6.00 -26.90 -37.45
CA LEU A 433 6.24 -26.48 -38.84
C LEU A 433 7.48 -25.58 -38.96
N PHE A 434 7.77 -24.78 -37.93
CA PHE A 434 8.95 -23.90 -37.86
C PHE A 434 10.26 -24.65 -37.61
N LEU A 435 10.20 -25.92 -37.22
CA LEU A 435 11.36 -26.77 -36.90
C LEU A 435 11.97 -27.47 -38.14
N GLN A 436 11.41 -27.25 -39.33
CA GLN A 436 11.96 -27.84 -40.56
C GLN A 436 13.19 -27.05 -41.02
N LEU A 437 14.37 -27.67 -40.86
CA LEU A 437 15.67 -27.17 -41.32
C LEU A 437 15.58 -26.65 -42.77
N GLY A 438 15.98 -25.40 -42.99
CA GLY A 438 16.08 -24.78 -44.31
C GLY A 438 14.86 -24.01 -44.81
N THR A 439 13.79 -23.90 -44.01
CA THR A 439 12.62 -23.07 -44.33
C THR A 439 12.58 -21.82 -43.46
N PHE A 440 12.59 -20.63 -44.09
CA PHE A 440 12.40 -19.38 -43.36
C PHE A 440 10.90 -19.19 -43.07
N PRO A 441 10.51 -18.83 -41.84
CA PRO A 441 9.14 -18.49 -41.53
C PRO A 441 8.69 -17.30 -42.39
N PRO A 442 7.53 -17.37 -43.08
CA PRO A 442 6.96 -16.20 -43.76
C PRO A 442 6.72 -15.06 -42.76
N ASN A 443 6.87 -13.81 -43.21
CA ASN A 443 6.74 -12.60 -42.39
C ASN A 443 7.71 -12.51 -41.18
N LEU A 444 8.93 -13.04 -41.35
CA LEU A 444 9.95 -13.12 -40.29
C LEU A 444 10.15 -11.80 -39.53
N THR A 445 10.25 -10.66 -40.22
CA THR A 445 10.44 -9.34 -39.60
C THR A 445 9.33 -8.98 -38.60
N ALA A 446 8.08 -9.34 -38.87
CA ALA A 446 6.95 -9.07 -37.99
C ALA A 446 6.84 -10.08 -36.83
N ARG A 447 7.44 -11.27 -36.99
CA ARG A 447 7.42 -12.34 -35.97
C ARG A 447 8.59 -12.21 -34.99
N LEU A 448 9.77 -11.86 -35.48
CA LEU A 448 11.03 -11.81 -34.72
C LEU A 448 10.90 -11.13 -33.34
N PRO A 449 10.21 -9.98 -33.19
CA PRO A 449 10.11 -9.33 -31.89
C PRO A 449 9.37 -10.14 -30.82
N TYR A 450 8.52 -11.10 -31.22
CA TYR A 450 7.75 -11.95 -30.31
C TYR A 450 8.36 -13.35 -30.17
N MET A 451 9.38 -13.69 -30.96
CA MET A 451 10.01 -15.01 -30.90
C MET A 451 10.98 -15.10 -29.72
N ASP A 452 10.84 -16.18 -28.96
CA ASP A 452 11.77 -16.51 -27.89
C ASP A 452 13.22 -16.56 -28.42
N PRO A 453 14.14 -15.73 -27.91
CA PRO A 453 15.54 -15.70 -28.36
C PRO A 453 16.28 -17.02 -28.09
N GLU A 454 15.90 -17.75 -27.05
CA GLU A 454 16.46 -19.06 -26.75
C GLU A 454 15.89 -20.13 -27.69
N PHE A 455 14.63 -20.03 -28.11
CA PHE A 455 14.09 -20.85 -29.20
C PHE A 455 14.83 -20.61 -30.52
N ASN A 456 15.11 -19.35 -30.88
CA ASN A 456 15.87 -19.03 -32.09
C ASN A 456 17.28 -19.65 -32.11
N THR A 457 17.86 -19.87 -30.93
CA THR A 457 19.21 -20.42 -30.76
C THR A 457 19.20 -21.95 -30.64
N THR A 458 18.26 -22.50 -29.85
CA THR A 458 18.21 -23.92 -29.48
C THR A 458 17.31 -24.75 -30.40
N GLY A 459 16.36 -24.11 -31.10
CA GLY A 459 15.29 -24.79 -31.82
C GLY A 459 14.28 -25.50 -30.92
N GLU A 460 14.33 -25.34 -29.60
CA GLU A 460 13.42 -26.02 -28.68
C GLU A 460 12.26 -25.10 -28.27
N LEU A 461 11.02 -25.51 -28.54
CA LEU A 461 9.85 -24.72 -28.16
C LEU A 461 9.30 -25.18 -26.81
N THR A 462 9.05 -24.25 -25.90
CA THR A 462 8.57 -24.53 -24.54
C THR A 462 7.42 -23.60 -24.14
N THR A 463 6.71 -23.90 -23.05
CA THR A 463 5.69 -23.00 -22.50
C THR A 463 6.23 -21.60 -22.16
N LEU A 464 7.51 -21.51 -21.78
CA LEU A 464 8.22 -20.24 -21.53
C LEU A 464 8.47 -19.42 -22.81
N SER A 465 8.32 -20.01 -23.99
CA SER A 465 8.36 -19.29 -25.26
C SER A 465 7.08 -18.47 -25.47
N ASP A 466 5.93 -18.98 -25.03
CA ASP A 466 4.67 -18.22 -25.01
C ASP A 466 4.72 -17.11 -23.94
N VAL A 467 5.37 -17.35 -22.79
CA VAL A 467 5.58 -16.33 -21.75
C VAL A 467 6.40 -15.15 -22.28
N TYR A 468 7.45 -15.40 -23.08
CA TYR A 468 8.21 -14.34 -23.75
C TYR A 468 7.31 -13.50 -24.67
N SER A 469 6.54 -14.19 -25.51
CA SER A 469 5.60 -13.55 -26.45
C SER A 469 4.57 -12.68 -25.72
N LEU A 470 4.01 -13.20 -24.62
CA LEU A 470 3.10 -12.48 -23.72
C LEU A 470 3.77 -11.22 -23.15
N GLY A 471 5.03 -11.30 -22.70
CA GLY A 471 5.78 -10.15 -22.19
C GLY A 471 5.83 -9.00 -23.19
N VAL A 472 6.14 -9.30 -24.45
CA VAL A 472 6.18 -8.29 -25.53
C VAL A 472 4.79 -7.70 -25.77
N ILE A 473 3.73 -8.53 -25.74
CA ILE A 473 2.33 -8.07 -25.89
C ILE A 473 1.94 -7.14 -24.74
N ILE A 474 2.29 -7.46 -23.49
CA ILE A 474 2.04 -6.62 -22.31
C ILE A 474 2.68 -5.23 -22.50
N LEU A 475 3.98 -5.20 -22.82
CA LEU A 475 4.70 -3.94 -23.03
C LEU A 475 4.11 -3.13 -24.17
N ARG A 476 3.64 -3.81 -25.22
CA ARG A 476 3.03 -3.16 -26.37
C ARG A 476 1.65 -2.60 -26.08
N LEU A 477 0.84 -3.30 -25.30
CA LEU A 477 -0.45 -2.78 -24.83
C LEU A 477 -0.28 -1.60 -23.87
N LEU A 478 0.79 -1.58 -23.08
CA LEU A 478 1.08 -0.47 -22.18
C LEU A 478 1.52 0.81 -22.93
N THR A 479 2.35 0.65 -23.96
CA THR A 479 3.04 1.78 -24.63
C THR A 479 2.45 2.17 -25.99
N GLY A 480 1.68 1.29 -26.63
CA GLY A 480 1.20 1.49 -28.01
C GLY A 480 2.32 1.49 -29.06
N MET A 481 3.57 1.25 -28.66
CA MET A 481 4.74 1.39 -29.52
C MET A 481 4.99 0.14 -30.39
N PRO A 482 5.75 0.26 -31.49
CA PRO A 482 6.25 -0.90 -32.22
C PRO A 482 7.09 -1.83 -31.33
N PRO A 483 7.04 -3.16 -31.53
CA PRO A 483 7.67 -4.13 -30.62
C PRO A 483 9.20 -4.20 -30.72
N LEU A 484 9.80 -3.71 -31.81
CA LEU A 484 11.25 -3.70 -31.99
C LEU A 484 11.91 -2.74 -30.97
N THR A 485 12.93 -3.24 -30.26
CA THR A 485 13.64 -2.55 -29.15
C THR A 485 12.74 -2.07 -28.01
N LEU A 486 11.51 -2.58 -27.92
CA LEU A 486 10.53 -2.13 -26.92
C LEU A 486 10.98 -2.42 -25.49
N SER A 487 11.42 -3.66 -25.22
CA SER A 487 11.91 -4.04 -23.89
C SER A 487 13.10 -3.19 -23.43
N GLU A 488 14.01 -2.83 -24.33
CA GLU A 488 15.17 -1.98 -24.01
C GLU A 488 14.71 -0.56 -23.61
N LYS A 489 13.81 0.03 -24.40
CA LYS A 489 13.25 1.36 -24.11
C LYS A 489 12.49 1.41 -22.78
N VAL A 490 11.67 0.39 -22.49
CA VAL A 490 10.95 0.33 -21.21
C VAL A 490 11.91 0.13 -20.03
N ALA A 491 12.96 -0.70 -20.20
CA ALA A 491 13.97 -0.88 -19.16
C ALA A 491 14.76 0.42 -18.86
N GLU A 492 15.15 1.17 -19.90
CA GLU A 492 15.80 2.47 -19.77
C GLU A 492 14.88 3.51 -19.09
N ALA A 493 13.60 3.54 -19.49
CA ALA A 493 12.62 4.45 -18.89
C ALA A 493 12.36 4.12 -17.42
N LEU A 494 12.33 2.84 -17.03
CA LEU A 494 12.24 2.45 -15.62
C LEU A 494 13.51 2.81 -14.83
N GLY A 495 14.69 2.65 -15.42
CA GLY A 495 15.96 3.02 -14.79
C GLY A 495 16.14 4.53 -14.59
N SER A 496 15.51 5.34 -15.44
CA SER A 496 15.53 6.81 -15.38
C SER A 496 14.27 7.43 -14.75
N ASP A 497 13.36 6.61 -14.20
CA ASP A 497 12.06 7.00 -13.64
C ASP A 497 11.17 7.85 -14.60
N SER A 498 11.28 7.57 -15.89
CA SER A 498 10.59 8.28 -16.97
C SER A 498 9.50 7.45 -17.67
N LEU A 499 9.04 6.34 -17.06
CA LEU A 499 8.02 5.44 -17.62
C LEU A 499 6.74 6.18 -18.05
N HIS A 500 6.33 7.21 -17.31
CA HIS A 500 5.15 8.03 -17.61
C HIS A 500 5.19 8.71 -18.99
N LEU A 501 6.37 8.83 -19.61
CA LEU A 501 6.54 9.36 -20.97
C LEU A 501 6.28 8.30 -22.06
N LEU A 502 6.45 7.01 -21.75
CA LEU A 502 6.25 5.91 -22.69
C LEU A 502 4.84 5.31 -22.64
N ILE A 503 4.10 5.52 -21.55
CA ILE A 503 2.74 5.02 -21.40
C ILE A 503 1.82 5.66 -22.46
N ASP A 504 1.02 4.83 -23.12
CA ASP A 504 0.11 5.28 -24.17
C ASP A 504 -1.06 6.09 -23.59
N LYS A 505 -0.97 7.41 -23.75
CA LYS A 505 -1.99 8.37 -23.30
C LYS A 505 -3.31 8.24 -24.07
N SER A 506 -3.31 7.62 -25.26
CA SER A 506 -4.54 7.42 -26.03
C SER A 506 -5.47 6.39 -25.38
N ALA A 507 -4.96 5.56 -24.47
CA ALA A 507 -5.73 4.57 -23.72
C ALA A 507 -6.49 5.19 -22.51
N GLY A 508 -6.39 6.50 -22.31
CA GLY A 508 -6.93 7.21 -21.13
C GLY A 508 -5.94 7.28 -19.98
N ASP A 509 -6.44 7.62 -18.80
CA ASP A 509 -5.63 7.81 -17.59
C ASP A 509 -5.24 6.46 -16.98
N TRP A 510 -4.05 5.98 -17.33
CA TRP A 510 -3.46 4.81 -16.69
C TRP A 510 -3.17 5.07 -15.21
N PRO A 511 -3.67 4.23 -14.31
CA PRO A 511 -3.17 4.19 -12.94
C PRO A 511 -1.67 3.85 -12.94
N TYR A 512 -0.83 4.75 -12.43
CA TYR A 512 0.63 4.65 -12.60
C TYR A 512 1.23 3.42 -11.90
N ILE A 513 0.65 3.00 -10.76
CA ILE A 513 1.14 1.84 -9.99
C ILE A 513 0.94 0.56 -10.83
N GLU A 514 -0.24 0.39 -11.38
CA GLU A 514 -0.66 -0.73 -12.21
C GLU A 514 0.12 -0.74 -13.53
N ALA A 515 0.28 0.43 -14.16
CA ALA A 515 1.13 0.59 -15.34
C ALA A 515 2.59 0.20 -15.08
N LYS A 516 3.14 0.59 -13.92
CA LYS A 516 4.50 0.21 -13.51
C LYS A 516 4.62 -1.29 -13.23
N GLN A 517 3.61 -1.89 -12.59
CA GLN A 517 3.54 -3.35 -12.38
C GLN A 517 3.53 -4.11 -13.72
N LEU A 518 2.71 -3.67 -14.69
CA LEU A 518 2.68 -4.23 -16.04
C LEU A 518 4.01 -4.09 -16.77
N ALA A 519 4.69 -2.94 -16.64
CA ALA A 519 6.01 -2.73 -17.22
C ALA A 519 7.05 -3.70 -16.63
N LEU A 520 7.07 -3.85 -15.30
CA LEU A 520 7.99 -4.75 -14.61
C LEU A 520 7.76 -6.21 -14.97
N ILE A 521 6.50 -6.69 -14.91
CA ILE A 521 6.20 -8.09 -15.24
C ILE A 521 6.41 -8.38 -16.74
N GLY A 522 6.07 -7.42 -17.61
CA GLY A 522 6.35 -7.50 -19.04
C GLY A 522 7.84 -7.66 -19.32
N LEU A 523 8.69 -6.87 -18.66
CA LEU A 523 10.15 -6.99 -18.78
C LEU A 523 10.67 -8.33 -18.29
N SER A 524 10.23 -8.79 -17.12
CA SER A 524 10.59 -10.11 -16.57
C SER A 524 10.25 -11.24 -17.54
N CYS A 525 9.06 -11.19 -18.17
CA CYS A 525 8.65 -12.13 -19.22
C CYS A 525 9.58 -12.09 -20.44
N THR A 526 10.12 -10.92 -20.81
CA THR A 526 11.04 -10.76 -21.95
C THR A 526 12.50 -11.09 -21.65
N GLY A 527 12.79 -11.84 -20.58
CA GLY A 527 14.14 -12.30 -20.26
C GLY A 527 14.80 -13.08 -21.40
N MET A 528 16.06 -12.73 -21.73
CA MET A 528 16.84 -13.37 -22.81
C MET A 528 17.09 -14.86 -22.60
N THR A 529 17.08 -15.32 -21.35
CA THR A 529 17.17 -16.74 -21.00
C THR A 529 15.89 -17.19 -20.30
N ARG A 530 15.43 -18.40 -20.59
CA ARG A 530 14.23 -19.02 -20.02
C ARG A 530 14.24 -19.02 -18.49
N LYS A 531 15.42 -19.25 -17.87
CA LYS A 531 15.60 -19.23 -16.40
C LYS A 531 15.31 -17.88 -15.74
N LYS A 532 15.34 -16.78 -16.49
CA LYS A 532 15.01 -15.44 -15.97
C LYS A 532 13.53 -15.10 -16.11
N ARG A 533 12.76 -15.93 -16.84
CA ARG A 533 11.34 -15.67 -17.07
C ARG A 533 10.52 -16.20 -15.89
N PRO A 534 9.49 -15.45 -15.47
CA PRO A 534 8.63 -15.83 -14.36
C PRO A 534 7.72 -17.01 -14.73
N ASP A 535 7.27 -17.73 -13.70
CA ASP A 535 6.20 -18.71 -13.84
C ASP A 535 4.85 -18.03 -14.14
N LEU A 536 4.10 -18.57 -15.10
CA LEU A 536 2.86 -17.95 -15.56
C LEU A 536 1.78 -17.88 -14.47
N LEU A 537 1.67 -18.91 -13.61
CA LEU A 537 0.64 -18.98 -12.57
C LEU A 537 1.08 -18.29 -11.28
N ASN A 538 2.31 -18.54 -10.84
CA ASN A 538 2.77 -18.14 -9.51
C ASN A 538 3.37 -16.74 -9.47
N GLU A 539 3.71 -16.15 -10.62
CA GLU A 539 4.34 -14.83 -10.66
C GLU A 539 3.59 -13.88 -11.61
N VAL A 540 3.31 -14.29 -12.85
CA VAL A 540 2.63 -13.42 -13.82
C VAL A 540 1.15 -13.22 -13.46
N TRP A 541 0.41 -14.31 -13.24
CA TRP A 541 -1.03 -14.23 -12.96
C TRP A 541 -1.34 -13.44 -11.68
N ILE A 542 -0.52 -13.55 -10.64
CA ILE A 542 -0.69 -12.78 -9.37
C ILE A 542 -0.70 -11.27 -9.62
N VAL A 543 0.11 -10.79 -10.57
CA VAL A 543 0.15 -9.35 -10.92
C VAL A 543 -1.01 -8.96 -11.83
N ILE A 544 -1.42 -9.86 -12.74
CA ILE A 544 -2.42 -9.55 -13.76
C ILE A 544 -3.86 -9.72 -13.25
N GLU A 545 -4.15 -10.73 -12.44
CA GLU A 545 -5.50 -11.04 -11.96
C GLU A 545 -6.20 -9.84 -11.30
N PRO A 546 -5.56 -9.08 -10.38
CA PRO A 546 -6.19 -7.93 -9.74
C PRO A 546 -6.55 -6.79 -10.73
N LEU A 547 -5.88 -6.74 -11.89
CA LEU A 547 -6.09 -5.73 -12.92
C LEU A 547 -7.25 -6.09 -13.86
N THR A 548 -7.81 -7.30 -13.73
CA THR A 548 -8.88 -7.81 -14.61
C THR A 548 -10.25 -7.68 -13.97
N ARG A 549 -11.30 -7.59 -14.79
CA ARG A 549 -12.69 -7.71 -14.35
C ARG A 549 -12.88 -9.11 -13.77
N LYS A 550 -13.31 -9.22 -12.51
CA LYS A 550 -13.84 -10.49 -11.98
C LYS A 550 -14.96 -10.96 -12.92
N PRO A 551 -14.82 -12.09 -13.63
CA PRO A 551 -15.90 -12.58 -14.48
C PRO A 551 -17.13 -12.84 -13.59
N PRO A 552 -18.36 -12.73 -14.10
CA PRO A 552 -19.51 -13.29 -13.41
C PRO A 552 -19.16 -14.72 -13.00
N ALA A 553 -19.42 -15.08 -11.74
CA ALA A 553 -18.85 -16.22 -11.01
C ALA A 553 -19.10 -17.64 -11.60
N ALA A 554 -19.52 -17.76 -12.85
CA ALA A 554 -19.97 -18.98 -13.50
C ALA A 554 -18.97 -19.62 -14.50
N THR A 555 -17.76 -19.07 -14.71
CA THR A 555 -16.92 -19.56 -15.84
C THR A 555 -15.60 -20.25 -15.51
N TRP A 556 -15.11 -20.33 -14.27
CA TRP A 556 -13.84 -21.03 -14.02
C TRP A 556 -13.76 -21.79 -12.68
N PRO A 557 -13.90 -23.13 -12.69
CA PRO A 557 -13.71 -23.96 -11.49
C PRO A 557 -12.24 -24.12 -11.05
N TYR A 558 -11.27 -23.95 -11.97
CA TYR A 558 -9.88 -24.36 -11.73
C TYR A 558 -8.98 -23.35 -10.99
N LEU A 559 -9.43 -22.09 -10.81
CA LEU A 559 -8.65 -21.05 -10.10
C LEU A 559 -9.15 -20.76 -8.68
N GLN A 560 -10.32 -21.28 -8.28
CA GLN A 560 -10.94 -20.95 -7.00
C GLN A 560 -10.36 -21.70 -5.78
N SER A 561 -9.31 -22.50 -5.96
CA SER A 561 -8.66 -23.22 -4.85
C SER A 561 -7.52 -22.43 -4.18
N ALA A 562 -7.25 -21.18 -4.57
CA ALA A 562 -6.14 -20.42 -3.99
C ALA A 562 -6.37 -18.90 -4.03
N SER A 563 -7.21 -18.37 -3.12
CA SER A 563 -7.03 -17.06 -2.48
C SER A 563 -8.30 -16.66 -1.73
N GLY A 564 -8.19 -16.59 -0.40
CA GLY A 564 -9.17 -15.90 0.43
C GLY A 564 -8.71 -14.46 0.62
N ASP A 565 -9.53 -13.48 0.22
CA ASP A 565 -9.84 -12.34 1.10
C ASP A 565 -10.95 -11.42 0.57
N SER A 566 -11.51 -10.66 1.51
CA SER A 566 -12.81 -10.00 1.52
C SER A 566 -13.02 -8.89 0.47
N SER A 567 -13.99 -9.08 -0.42
CA SER A 567 -14.60 -8.00 -1.20
C SER A 567 -16.11 -7.94 -0.93
N VAL A 568 -16.68 -6.73 -0.84
CA VAL A 568 -18.14 -6.52 -0.70
C VAL A 568 -18.87 -7.38 -1.74
N PRO A 569 -19.78 -8.28 -1.33
CA PRO A 569 -20.51 -9.11 -2.27
C PRO A 569 -21.29 -8.26 -3.29
N ALA A 570 -21.12 -8.54 -4.58
CA ALA A 570 -21.78 -7.78 -5.66
C ALA A 570 -23.31 -7.74 -5.54
N ALA A 571 -23.91 -8.75 -4.91
CA ALA A 571 -25.33 -8.80 -4.61
C ALA A 571 -25.81 -7.68 -3.68
N PHE A 572 -24.91 -7.02 -2.94
CA PHE A 572 -25.26 -5.95 -2.00
C PHE A 572 -25.31 -4.57 -2.65
N ILE A 573 -24.80 -4.43 -3.87
CA ILE A 573 -24.63 -3.15 -4.55
C ILE A 573 -25.81 -2.91 -5.49
N CYS A 574 -26.43 -1.73 -5.41
CA CYS A 574 -27.51 -1.33 -6.30
C CYS A 574 -26.98 -1.06 -7.71
N PRO A 575 -27.58 -1.63 -8.77
CA PRO A 575 -27.12 -1.37 -10.13
C PRO A 575 -27.33 0.06 -10.68
N ILE A 576 -28.20 0.85 -10.05
CA ILE A 576 -28.50 2.23 -10.46
C ILE A 576 -27.58 3.21 -9.74
N SER A 577 -27.52 3.13 -8.40
CA SER A 577 -26.72 4.06 -7.58
C SER A 577 -25.28 3.62 -7.41
N MET A 578 -24.95 2.35 -7.68
CA MET A 578 -23.63 1.75 -7.45
C MET A 578 -23.18 1.78 -5.97
N GLU A 579 -24.13 1.95 -5.05
CA GLU A 579 -23.92 1.96 -3.60
C GLU A 579 -24.53 0.72 -2.94
N ILE A 580 -24.11 0.40 -1.70
CA ILE A 580 -24.73 -0.68 -0.91
C ILE A 580 -26.21 -0.35 -0.64
N MET A 581 -27.11 -1.26 -0.97
CA MET A 581 -28.56 -1.08 -0.81
C MET A 581 -28.97 -1.01 0.67
N LYS A 582 -29.67 0.06 1.04
CA LYS A 582 -30.28 0.25 2.37
C LYS A 582 -31.70 -0.30 2.40
N ASP A 583 -32.46 -0.13 1.32
CA ASP A 583 -33.80 -0.69 1.15
C ASP A 583 -33.92 -1.41 -0.20
N PRO A 584 -33.39 -2.65 -0.31
CA PRO A 584 -33.43 -3.40 -1.55
C PRO A 584 -34.86 -3.81 -1.95
N GLN A 585 -35.26 -3.49 -3.18
CA GLN A 585 -36.57 -3.75 -3.80
C GLN A 585 -36.40 -4.50 -5.12
N VAL A 586 -37.17 -5.57 -5.32
CA VAL A 586 -37.20 -6.35 -6.56
C VAL A 586 -38.19 -5.72 -7.52
N ALA A 587 -37.75 -5.42 -8.75
CA ALA A 587 -38.64 -5.00 -9.83
C ALA A 587 -39.14 -6.21 -10.64
N SER A 588 -40.09 -6.00 -11.57
CA SER A 588 -40.71 -7.11 -12.32
C SER A 588 -39.76 -7.86 -13.25
N ASP A 589 -38.56 -7.34 -13.50
CA ASP A 589 -37.47 -8.02 -14.22
C ASP A 589 -36.69 -9.02 -13.35
N GLY A 590 -37.02 -9.12 -12.06
CA GLY A 590 -36.36 -10.01 -11.10
C GLY A 590 -35.06 -9.46 -10.51
N PHE A 591 -34.64 -8.25 -10.91
CA PHE A 591 -33.45 -7.60 -10.34
C PHE A 591 -33.81 -6.78 -9.09
N THR A 592 -32.84 -6.69 -8.18
CA THR A 592 -33.00 -5.93 -6.93
C THR A 592 -32.26 -4.59 -7.03
N TYR A 593 -32.92 -3.52 -6.61
CA TYR A 593 -32.44 -2.15 -6.68
C TYR A 593 -32.67 -1.44 -5.34
N GLU A 594 -31.95 -0.34 -5.09
CA GLU A 594 -32.29 0.57 -3.99
C GLU A 594 -33.66 1.21 -4.27
N ALA A 595 -34.55 1.20 -3.27
CA ALA A 595 -35.94 1.64 -3.39
C ALA A 595 -36.06 3.05 -3.98
N GLU A 596 -35.24 3.98 -3.50
CA GLU A 596 -35.26 5.38 -3.94
C GLU A 596 -34.76 5.51 -5.39
N ALA A 597 -33.71 4.77 -5.75
CA ALA A 597 -33.11 4.80 -7.07
C ALA A 597 -34.07 4.27 -8.15
N ILE A 598 -34.76 3.15 -7.88
CA ILE A 598 -35.69 2.56 -8.84
C ILE A 598 -37.00 3.34 -8.95
N ARG A 599 -37.47 3.99 -7.87
CA ARG A 599 -38.63 4.89 -7.93
C ARG A 599 -38.32 6.14 -8.74
N CYS A 600 -37.16 6.76 -8.53
CA CYS A 600 -36.71 7.91 -9.34
C CYS A 600 -36.56 7.54 -10.82
N TRP A 601 -36.17 6.30 -11.12
CA TRP A 601 -36.12 5.78 -12.49
C TRP A 601 -37.51 5.75 -13.13
N PHE A 602 -38.54 5.29 -12.41
CA PHE A 602 -39.92 5.26 -12.89
C PHE A 602 -40.56 6.64 -12.97
N ASP A 603 -40.30 7.52 -12.00
CA ASP A 603 -40.84 8.90 -11.97
C ASP A 603 -40.36 9.76 -13.14
N ARG A 604 -39.22 9.40 -13.75
CA ARG A 604 -38.72 10.00 -15.00
C ARG A 604 -39.43 9.50 -16.26
N GLY A 605 -40.46 8.66 -16.12
CA GLY A 605 -41.22 8.08 -17.22
C GLY A 605 -40.52 6.89 -17.90
N ILE A 606 -39.49 6.31 -17.28
CA ILE A 606 -38.71 5.22 -17.89
C ILE A 606 -39.28 3.87 -17.45
N SER A 607 -40.07 3.24 -18.33
CA SER A 607 -40.70 1.93 -18.08
C SER A 607 -39.84 0.73 -18.55
N ARG A 608 -38.52 0.86 -18.50
CA ARG A 608 -37.54 -0.15 -18.94
C ARG A 608 -36.63 -0.56 -17.79
N SER A 609 -36.18 -1.80 -17.81
CA SER A 609 -35.25 -2.38 -16.84
C SER A 609 -33.94 -1.59 -16.83
N PRO A 610 -33.51 -1.05 -15.68
CA PRO A 610 -32.20 -0.39 -15.57
C PRO A 610 -31.02 -1.33 -15.88
N MET A 611 -31.18 -2.64 -15.66
CA MET A 611 -30.13 -3.64 -15.88
C MET A 611 -30.01 -4.11 -17.33
N THR A 612 -31.13 -4.22 -18.04
CA THR A 612 -31.17 -4.88 -19.36
C THR A 612 -31.71 -4.00 -20.48
N ASN A 613 -32.24 -2.82 -20.15
CA ASN A 613 -32.92 -1.89 -21.07
C ASN A 613 -34.15 -2.48 -21.81
N LEU A 614 -34.62 -3.66 -21.38
CA LEU A 614 -35.86 -4.28 -21.86
C LEU A 614 -37.09 -3.63 -21.21
N ALA A 615 -38.25 -3.69 -21.85
CA ALA A 615 -39.49 -3.16 -21.27
C ALA A 615 -39.91 -3.98 -20.03
N LEU A 616 -40.30 -3.30 -18.95
CA LEU A 616 -40.75 -3.98 -17.73
C LEU A 616 -42.22 -4.44 -17.87
N PRO A 617 -42.55 -5.68 -17.50
CA PRO A 617 -43.93 -6.16 -17.48
C PRO A 617 -44.87 -5.31 -16.61
N ASN A 618 -44.37 -4.74 -15.51
CA ASN A 618 -45.08 -3.77 -14.67
C ASN A 618 -44.07 -2.96 -13.81
N LEU A 619 -44.53 -1.93 -13.13
CA LEU A 619 -43.69 -1.08 -12.27
C LEU A 619 -43.81 -1.42 -10.77
N ASN A 620 -44.33 -2.62 -10.44
CA ASN A 620 -44.47 -3.02 -9.06
C ASN A 620 -43.11 -3.34 -8.45
N LEU A 621 -42.92 -2.93 -7.19
CA LEU A 621 -41.72 -3.17 -6.40
C LEU A 621 -42.05 -4.05 -5.21
N VAL A 622 -41.26 -5.11 -5.02
CA VAL A 622 -41.41 -6.07 -3.92
C VAL A 622 -40.21 -5.97 -2.97
N PRO A 623 -40.39 -5.72 -1.67
CA PRO A 623 -39.26 -5.60 -0.74
C PRO A 623 -38.44 -6.89 -0.64
N ASN A 624 -37.13 -6.81 -0.88
CA ASN A 624 -36.20 -7.93 -0.71
C ASN A 624 -35.68 -7.97 0.74
N ARG A 625 -36.55 -8.37 1.67
CA ARG A 625 -36.24 -8.40 3.12
C ARG A 625 -35.07 -9.32 3.45
N VAL A 626 -34.88 -10.38 2.66
CA VAL A 626 -33.79 -11.35 2.83
C VAL A 626 -32.45 -10.69 2.52
N LEU A 627 -32.33 -10.04 1.36
CA LEU A 627 -31.11 -9.32 0.99
C LEU A 627 -30.83 -8.17 1.95
N ARG A 628 -31.87 -7.45 2.39
CA ARG A 628 -31.75 -6.38 3.39
C ARG A 628 -31.13 -6.89 4.70
N SER A 629 -31.54 -8.08 5.17
CA SER A 629 -30.98 -8.70 6.37
C SER A 629 -29.50 -9.08 6.19
N PHE A 630 -29.13 -9.61 5.02
CA PHE A 630 -27.74 -9.96 4.73
C PHE A 630 -26.82 -8.74 4.63
N ILE A 631 -27.29 -7.66 3.97
CA ILE A 631 -26.56 -6.41 3.90
C ILE A 631 -26.36 -5.81 5.30
N HIS A 632 -27.39 -5.85 6.14
CA HIS A 632 -27.29 -5.32 7.50
C HIS A 632 -26.28 -6.10 8.35
N GLY A 633 -26.29 -7.44 8.26
CA GLY A 633 -25.29 -8.28 8.93
C GLY A 633 -23.87 -8.02 8.43
N TYR A 634 -23.69 -7.83 7.12
CA TYR A 634 -22.41 -7.48 6.53
C TYR A 634 -21.88 -6.12 6.98
N LEU A 635 -22.73 -5.09 7.00
CA LEU A 635 -22.35 -3.74 7.44
C LEU A 635 -22.00 -3.69 8.94
N GLN A 636 -22.66 -4.50 9.78
CA GLN A 636 -22.31 -4.63 11.20
C GLN A 636 -20.94 -5.28 11.42
N GLN A 637 -20.53 -6.22 10.55
CA GLN A 637 -19.21 -6.85 10.60
C GLN A 637 -18.08 -5.94 10.08
N GLN A 638 -18.42 -4.85 9.40
CA GLN A 638 -17.47 -3.90 8.81
C GLN A 638 -17.31 -2.60 9.63
N GLN A 639 -18.05 -2.42 10.74
CA GLN A 639 -17.83 -1.26 11.60
C GLN A 639 -16.56 -1.44 12.44
N PRO A 640 -15.61 -0.49 12.40
CA PRO A 640 -14.43 -0.54 13.24
C PRO A 640 -14.81 -0.30 14.71
N ASN A 641 -14.10 -0.98 15.61
CA ASN A 641 -14.19 -0.79 17.05
C ASN A 641 -14.10 0.72 17.38
N PRO A 642 -15.05 1.33 18.09
CA PRO A 642 -15.13 2.79 18.28
C PRO A 642 -13.90 3.44 18.96
N ALA A 643 -12.97 2.64 19.50
CA ALA A 643 -11.68 3.10 20.02
C ALA A 643 -10.76 3.77 18.96
N TYR A 644 -10.95 3.48 17.67
CA TYR A 644 -10.08 4.01 16.61
C TYR A 644 -10.50 5.38 16.05
N GLN A 645 -11.70 5.89 16.36
CA GLN A 645 -12.19 7.16 15.82
C GLN A 645 -11.81 8.40 16.65
N GLN A 646 -11.35 8.25 17.90
CA GLN A 646 -10.85 9.38 18.70
C GLN A 646 -9.40 9.80 18.37
N GLN A 647 -8.63 8.98 17.64
CA GLN A 647 -7.25 9.30 17.26
C GLN A 647 -7.10 10.10 15.96
N LEU A 648 -8.18 10.31 15.19
CA LEU A 648 -8.15 11.01 13.90
C LEU A 648 -8.69 12.45 13.97
N SER A 649 -9.09 12.94 15.14
CA SER A 649 -9.54 14.33 15.35
C SER A 649 -8.49 15.26 15.98
N GLU A 650 -7.27 14.78 16.23
CA GLU A 650 -6.16 15.58 16.80
C GLU A 650 -4.89 15.62 15.93
N THR A 651 -5.04 15.44 14.62
CA THR A 651 -4.04 15.83 13.61
C THR A 651 -4.74 16.53 12.47
#